data_AF-A0A0M2XXT2-F1
#
_entry.id   AF-A0A0M2XXT2-F1
#
_cell.length_a   1.000
_cell.length_b   1.000
_cell.length_c   1.000
_cell.angle_alpha   90.00
_cell.angle_beta   90.00
_cell.angle_gamma   90.00
#
_symmetry.space_group_name_H-M   'P 1'
#
loop_
_entity.id
_entity.type
_entity.pdbx_description
1 polymer ?
#
loop_
_entity_poly.entity_id
_entity_poly.type
_entity_poly.pdbx_seq_one_letter_code
_entity_poly.pdbx_strand_id
1 'polypeptide(L)'
;MSVLKKKPLEQLGYGFIPDEFIPAGQDEYTLRFQQNPRNDYRDLTETEVQQLINNGNWSSDWTKVKVSAVFDPNQVQHCKFYGLVRIGNLSPSYLDYRNLQLPIGLYHSTIISSDFGDDVAVHHVGYLSYFIVGNEVLLSQIKEMETGSTAKFGNGILRDGEESDKRIELELCNENGARSVYPFDGMQAADVYLWTRNRHDHALQRRFGELTDQKFGTQRGYYSQIGDRCVIKNTLTIKNVKIGTDAYIKGVSKLKNVTVNSSQESYTQIGEGCELVNGIIGYGCRIFYGVKAVRFILASYSQLKYGARLINSYLGDNSTISCCEVLNSLIFPAHEQHHNNSFLCAALVMGQSNMAAGATVGSNHNSRAADGEIIAGRGFWPGLCVSLKHNSRFASYCLIVKGDFLHELDIKLPFTLVSNDVQHDQLVLIPGYWFMYNMYALVRNANKYAARDNRHFKNQYFEYDMLAPDTVNEMFAGMDMLALAVADSLHAAAGQEEHQRIVAGRALLANNMDLKDQTIVLQGAENSRRPTVIQKVGEAYHLYRSFIKYYGVLHLMDALEEGLSLQDIMASLSGRSRTNWENIGGQLIESNALHTFLDDVKSTKIDSWDEIHEFYHDKSKSYALDKREHALLSLIEVLNLEGMVLSTDKIVSLLDQALGHRIWIGEQIYKSRAKDYKNQFKNMVYANDEERDIVVGKLEENSFINQQQKELEIFKIRVANLKGQF
;
A
#
# COMPACT_ATOMS: atom_id res chain seq x y z
N MET A 1 25.68 31.37 -7.86
CA MET A 1 27.04 31.22 -8.43
C MET A 1 27.74 30.09 -7.68
N SER A 2 28.30 29.09 -8.37
CA SER A 2 29.17 28.13 -7.68
C SER A 2 30.54 28.78 -7.48
N VAL A 3 31.03 28.81 -6.25
CA VAL A 3 32.39 29.26 -5.92
C VAL A 3 33.20 27.99 -5.68
N LEU A 4 34.08 27.65 -6.62
CA LEU A 4 35.03 26.55 -6.41
C LEU A 4 35.97 26.95 -5.27
N LYS A 5 36.00 26.14 -4.21
CA LYS A 5 36.89 26.34 -3.06
C LYS A 5 38.14 25.49 -3.25
N LYS A 6 39.31 26.13 -3.29
CA LYS A 6 40.60 25.43 -3.29
C LYS A 6 41.01 25.13 -1.85
N LYS A 7 41.27 23.86 -1.53
CA LYS A 7 41.79 23.39 -0.25
C LYS A 7 43.06 22.56 -0.46
N PRO A 8 43.95 22.45 0.54
CA PRO A 8 45.09 21.53 0.50
C PRO A 8 44.64 20.07 0.27
N LEU A 9 45.47 19.28 -0.42
CA LEU A 9 45.14 17.89 -0.76
C LEU A 9 45.02 17.01 0.49
N GLU A 10 45.81 17.32 1.51
CA GLU A 10 45.88 16.60 2.79
C GLU A 10 44.58 16.70 3.58
N GLN A 11 43.70 17.65 3.26
CA GLN A 11 42.38 17.80 3.88
C GLN A 11 41.30 16.94 3.20
N LEU A 12 41.60 16.31 2.06
CA LEU A 12 40.61 15.49 1.36
C LEU A 12 40.27 14.24 2.18
N GLY A 13 38.99 14.06 2.48
CA GLY A 13 38.47 12.96 3.31
C GLY A 13 38.30 13.28 4.79
N TYR A 14 38.72 14.46 5.25
CA TYR A 14 38.61 14.94 6.64
C TYR A 14 37.67 16.15 6.76
N GLY A 15 37.23 16.44 7.99
CA GLY A 15 36.33 17.56 8.26
C GLY A 15 34.96 17.34 7.63
N PHE A 16 34.47 16.10 7.67
CA PHE A 16 33.18 15.71 7.11
C PHE A 16 32.03 16.47 7.77
N ILE A 17 32.14 16.65 9.09
CA ILE A 17 31.23 17.43 9.91
C ILE A 17 31.96 18.74 10.25
N PRO A 18 31.34 19.92 10.06
CA PRO A 18 31.90 21.16 10.58
C PRO A 18 32.01 21.12 12.11
N ASP A 19 33.09 21.67 12.66
CA ASP A 19 33.44 21.57 14.08
C ASP A 19 32.33 22.03 15.02
N GLU A 20 31.56 23.05 14.63
CA GLU A 20 30.44 23.58 15.41
C GLU A 20 29.26 22.60 15.58
N PHE A 21 29.19 21.55 14.75
CA PHE A 21 28.16 20.51 14.82
C PHE A 21 28.68 19.18 15.39
N ILE A 22 29.91 19.14 15.89
CA ILE A 22 30.46 17.96 16.58
C ILE A 22 30.15 18.10 18.08
N PRO A 23 29.43 17.13 18.71
CA PRO A 23 29.14 17.17 20.13
C PRO A 23 30.41 17.13 21.01
N ALA A 24 30.34 17.72 22.20
CA ALA A 24 31.46 17.71 23.14
C ALA A 24 31.91 16.28 23.50
N GLY A 25 33.21 16.03 23.42
CA GLY A 25 33.81 14.71 23.68
C GLY A 25 33.68 13.70 22.53
N GLN A 26 33.14 14.11 21.38
CA GLN A 26 33.05 13.30 20.16
C GLN A 26 33.92 13.87 19.05
N ASP A 27 34.06 13.11 17.96
CA ASP A 27 34.76 13.49 16.74
C ASP A 27 33.93 13.15 15.48
N GLU A 28 34.47 13.45 14.30
CA GLU A 28 33.78 13.17 13.02
C GLU A 28 33.55 11.67 12.74
N TYR A 29 34.17 10.77 13.50
CA TYR A 29 34.07 9.32 13.32
C TYR A 29 33.12 8.64 14.31
N THR A 30 32.65 9.35 15.33
CA THR A 30 31.85 8.76 16.41
C THR A 30 30.59 8.06 15.89
N LEU A 31 29.81 8.71 15.02
CA LEU A 31 28.64 8.07 14.39
C LEU A 31 29.01 6.95 13.43
N ARG A 32 30.11 7.10 12.67
CA ARG A 32 30.62 6.04 11.77
C ARG A 32 30.89 4.76 12.56
N PHE A 33 31.50 4.86 13.73
CA PHE A 33 31.82 3.69 14.57
C PHE A 33 30.60 3.13 15.30
N GLN A 34 29.56 3.93 15.53
CA GLN A 34 28.27 3.40 15.98
C GLN A 34 27.57 2.63 14.83
N GLN A 35 27.63 3.15 13.60
CA GLN A 35 27.08 2.47 12.42
C GLN A 35 27.85 1.20 12.04
N ASN A 36 29.15 1.15 12.32
CA ASN A 36 30.02 -0.01 12.12
C ASN A 36 30.99 -0.19 13.31
N PRO A 37 30.57 -0.94 14.35
CA PRO A 37 31.31 -1.11 15.59
C PRO A 37 32.51 -2.07 15.50
N ARG A 38 32.80 -2.59 14.29
CA ARG A 38 33.94 -3.49 14.04
C ARG A 38 35.26 -2.82 14.45
N ASN A 39 36.09 -3.53 15.20
CA ASN A 39 37.30 -3.01 15.86
C ASN A 39 38.56 -3.87 15.69
N ASP A 40 38.52 -4.94 14.90
CA ASP A 40 39.61 -5.87 14.58
C ASP A 40 40.57 -5.35 13.50
N TYR A 41 40.64 -4.04 13.31
CA TYR A 41 41.52 -3.41 12.33
C TYR A 41 42.89 -3.06 12.94
N ARG A 42 43.95 -3.24 12.15
CA ARG A 42 45.33 -2.90 12.48
C ARG A 42 45.95 -1.96 11.45
N ASP A 43 47.11 -1.41 11.82
CA ASP A 43 47.99 -0.70 10.90
C ASP A 43 48.58 -1.64 9.83
N LEU A 44 48.86 -1.05 8.66
CA LEU A 44 49.68 -1.68 7.63
C LEU A 44 51.13 -1.77 8.10
N THR A 45 51.77 -2.89 7.78
CA THR A 45 53.22 -3.05 7.91
C THR A 45 53.95 -2.35 6.76
N GLU A 46 55.22 -2.02 6.94
CA GLU A 46 56.04 -1.40 5.88
C GLU A 46 56.08 -2.23 4.60
N THR A 47 56.16 -3.56 4.72
CA THR A 47 56.12 -4.50 3.59
C THR A 47 54.80 -4.41 2.83
N GLU A 48 53.67 -4.37 3.54
CA GLU A 48 52.35 -4.26 2.91
C GLU A 48 52.18 -2.91 2.20
N VAL A 49 52.66 -1.80 2.80
CA VAL A 49 52.66 -0.48 2.16
C VAL A 49 53.44 -0.51 0.85
N GLN A 50 54.65 -1.07 0.85
CA GLN A 50 55.47 -1.16 -0.37
C GLN A 50 54.81 -2.02 -1.45
N GLN A 51 54.16 -3.13 -1.07
CA GLN A 51 53.41 -3.98 -2.00
C GLN A 51 52.21 -3.23 -2.60
N LEU A 52 51.44 -2.49 -1.78
CA LEU A 52 50.33 -1.69 -2.27
C LEU A 52 50.78 -0.62 -3.26
N ILE A 53 51.91 0.05 -2.99
CA ILE A 53 52.50 1.03 -3.93
C ILE A 53 52.89 0.33 -5.24
N ASN A 54 53.54 -0.84 -5.18
CA ASN A 54 53.95 -1.61 -6.36
C ASN A 54 52.73 -2.09 -7.18
N ASN A 55 51.60 -2.37 -6.53
CA ASN A 55 50.32 -2.71 -7.15
C ASN A 55 49.61 -1.47 -7.76
N GLY A 56 50.28 -0.33 -7.81
CA GLY A 56 49.79 0.89 -8.42
C GLY A 56 48.79 1.67 -7.56
N ASN A 57 48.71 1.37 -6.26
CA ASN A 57 47.86 2.12 -5.34
C ASN A 57 48.56 3.39 -4.82
N TRP A 58 47.77 4.33 -4.34
CA TRP A 58 48.25 5.57 -3.75
C TRP A 58 47.40 5.97 -2.54
N SER A 59 48.03 6.53 -1.50
CA SER A 59 47.34 7.14 -0.35
C SER A 59 47.98 8.47 -0.01
N SER A 60 47.17 9.42 0.48
CA SER A 60 47.68 10.67 1.08
C SER A 60 48.34 10.42 2.44
N ASP A 61 47.91 9.37 3.15
CA ASP A 61 48.43 8.96 4.45
C ASP A 61 48.17 7.45 4.66
N TRP A 62 49.21 6.63 4.62
CA TRP A 62 49.07 5.18 4.81
C TRP A 62 48.70 4.79 6.24
N THR A 63 48.96 5.64 7.25
CA THR A 63 48.56 5.37 8.64
C THR A 63 47.04 5.39 8.83
N LYS A 64 46.31 5.89 7.84
CA LYS A 64 44.85 6.01 7.82
C LYS A 64 44.19 4.91 6.99
N VAL A 65 44.97 4.02 6.39
CA VAL A 65 44.46 2.79 5.79
C VAL A 65 44.64 1.67 6.82
N LYS A 66 43.54 1.17 7.35
CA LYS A 66 43.51 0.08 8.33
C LYS A 66 42.98 -1.19 7.68
N VAL A 67 43.55 -2.33 8.06
CA VAL A 67 43.23 -3.65 7.49
C VAL A 67 42.91 -4.65 8.59
N SER A 68 42.15 -5.71 8.31
CA SER A 68 41.94 -6.81 9.25
C SER A 68 43.25 -7.54 9.60
N ALA A 69 43.20 -8.40 10.61
CA ALA A 69 44.36 -9.20 11.03
C ALA A 69 44.99 -9.97 9.85
N VAL A 70 44.14 -10.60 9.02
CA VAL A 70 44.51 -11.23 7.75
C VAL A 70 44.30 -10.23 6.62
N PHE A 71 45.35 -9.96 5.84
CA PHE A 71 45.31 -9.04 4.71
C PHE A 71 46.28 -9.51 3.62
N ASP A 72 45.78 -9.61 2.38
CA ASP A 72 46.60 -9.87 1.20
C ASP A 72 46.64 -8.61 0.32
N PRO A 73 47.77 -7.87 0.29
CA PRO A 73 47.92 -6.67 -0.53
C PRO A 73 47.69 -6.90 -2.04
N ASN A 74 47.79 -8.14 -2.53
CA ASN A 74 47.57 -8.47 -3.95
C ASN A 74 46.11 -8.31 -4.38
N GLN A 75 45.15 -8.33 -3.44
CA GLN A 75 43.74 -8.09 -3.72
C GLN A 75 43.38 -6.61 -3.85
N VAL A 76 44.36 -5.71 -3.76
CA VAL A 76 44.15 -4.26 -3.84
C VAL A 76 45.08 -3.68 -4.90
N GLN A 77 44.50 -3.18 -6.00
CA GLN A 77 45.28 -2.71 -7.15
C GLN A 77 44.70 -1.43 -7.76
N HIS A 78 45.59 -0.52 -8.17
CA HIS A 78 45.24 0.73 -8.86
C HIS A 78 44.17 1.59 -8.17
N CYS A 79 44.12 1.59 -6.83
CA CYS A 79 43.21 2.41 -6.04
C CYS A 79 43.86 3.69 -5.50
N LYS A 80 43.04 4.70 -5.21
CA LYS A 80 43.44 5.93 -4.50
C LYS A 80 42.69 6.03 -3.18
N PHE A 81 43.41 6.25 -2.08
CA PHE A 81 42.86 6.35 -0.74
C PHE A 81 43.03 7.76 -0.17
N TYR A 82 41.96 8.26 0.46
CA TYR A 82 41.92 9.53 1.19
C TYR A 82 41.14 9.36 2.49
N GLY A 83 41.54 10.07 3.55
CA GLY A 83 40.88 9.95 4.84
C GLY A 83 41.09 8.58 5.52
N LEU A 84 40.23 8.26 6.49
CA LEU A 84 40.27 6.98 7.21
C LEU A 84 39.58 5.88 6.39
N VAL A 85 40.31 4.89 5.89
CA VAL A 85 39.78 3.75 5.14
C VAL A 85 39.98 2.46 5.94
N ARG A 86 38.93 1.67 6.14
CA ARG A 86 38.99 0.39 6.88
C ARG A 86 38.60 -0.76 5.95
N ILE A 87 39.46 -1.76 5.81
CA ILE A 87 39.31 -2.88 4.87
C ILE A 87 39.27 -4.19 5.65
N GLY A 88 38.19 -4.96 5.46
CA GLY A 88 38.05 -6.31 6.00
C GLY A 88 38.96 -7.33 5.31
N ASN A 89 38.71 -8.61 5.57
CA ASN A 89 39.47 -9.70 4.98
C ASN A 89 39.11 -9.84 3.49
N LEU A 90 40.12 -9.91 2.62
CA LEU A 90 39.95 -10.08 1.18
C LEU A 90 40.62 -11.38 0.77
N SER A 91 39.84 -12.45 0.65
CA SER A 91 40.38 -13.75 0.23
C SER A 91 40.72 -13.75 -1.26
N PRO A 92 41.74 -14.52 -1.70
CA PRO A 92 42.10 -14.66 -3.12
C PRO A 92 41.11 -15.56 -3.88
N SER A 93 39.84 -15.18 -3.87
CA SER A 93 38.71 -15.88 -4.53
C SER A 93 37.91 -14.88 -5.40
N TYR A 94 36.73 -15.28 -5.89
CA TYR A 94 35.84 -14.41 -6.66
C TYR A 94 34.41 -14.55 -6.18
N LEU A 95 33.63 -13.47 -6.34
CA LEU A 95 32.17 -13.50 -6.19
C LEU A 95 31.52 -13.86 -7.53
N ASP A 96 30.55 -14.78 -7.51
CA ASP A 96 29.74 -15.14 -8.68
C ASP A 96 28.28 -14.75 -8.45
N TYR A 97 27.76 -13.90 -9.34
CA TYR A 97 26.33 -13.62 -9.39
C TYR A 97 25.80 -13.56 -10.82
N ARG A 98 24.99 -14.55 -11.20
CA ARG A 98 24.32 -14.63 -12.52
C ARG A 98 25.28 -14.41 -13.69
N ASN A 99 26.37 -15.19 -13.72
CA ASN A 99 27.45 -15.14 -14.72
C ASN A 99 28.32 -13.87 -14.68
N LEU A 100 28.14 -13.00 -13.67
CA LEU A 100 29.11 -11.95 -13.37
C LEU A 100 30.07 -12.48 -12.30
N GLN A 101 31.29 -12.77 -12.74
CA GLN A 101 32.36 -13.24 -11.87
C GLN A 101 33.37 -12.12 -11.71
N LEU A 102 33.60 -11.67 -10.47
CA LEU A 102 34.57 -10.63 -10.17
C LEU A 102 35.50 -11.11 -9.05
N PRO A 103 36.83 -10.98 -9.22
CA PRO A 103 37.78 -11.20 -8.14
C PRO A 103 37.39 -10.39 -6.90
N ILE A 104 37.51 -11.01 -5.73
CA ILE A 104 37.41 -10.30 -4.46
C ILE A 104 38.57 -9.31 -4.38
N GLY A 105 38.30 -8.13 -3.84
CA GLY A 105 39.28 -7.06 -3.70
C GLY A 105 38.81 -5.69 -4.18
N LEU A 106 39.73 -4.73 -4.13
CA LEU A 106 39.52 -3.33 -4.49
C LEU A 106 40.37 -3.00 -5.72
N TYR A 107 39.71 -2.71 -6.84
CA TYR A 107 40.38 -2.53 -8.13
C TYR A 107 39.93 -1.23 -8.81
N HIS A 108 40.90 -0.44 -9.28
CA HIS A 108 40.67 0.74 -10.13
C HIS A 108 39.66 1.76 -9.56
N SER A 109 39.71 2.04 -8.26
CA SER A 109 38.70 2.84 -7.57
C SER A 109 39.28 4.01 -6.77
N THR A 110 38.53 5.12 -6.66
CA THR A 110 38.87 6.23 -5.75
C THR A 110 38.01 6.13 -4.49
N ILE A 111 38.65 5.98 -3.33
CA ILE A 111 38.02 5.67 -2.06
C ILE A 111 38.35 6.74 -1.04
N ILE A 112 37.32 7.30 -0.41
CA ILE A 112 37.43 8.39 0.55
C ILE A 112 36.66 8.02 1.82
N SER A 113 37.35 8.01 2.96
CA SER A 113 36.76 7.82 4.30
C SER A 113 35.65 6.77 4.35
N SER A 114 35.95 5.51 4.07
CA SER A 114 34.94 4.44 3.93
C SER A 114 35.36 3.12 4.57
N ASP A 115 34.38 2.28 4.87
CA ASP A 115 34.55 0.94 5.42
C ASP A 115 34.13 -0.14 4.42
N PHE A 116 34.87 -1.23 4.39
CA PHE A 116 34.58 -2.42 3.60
C PHE A 116 34.58 -3.66 4.50
N GLY A 117 33.51 -4.44 4.43
CA GLY A 117 33.40 -5.74 5.05
C GLY A 117 34.31 -6.79 4.40
N ASP A 118 34.11 -8.03 4.79
CA ASP A 118 34.89 -9.15 4.27
C ASP A 118 34.42 -9.52 2.86
N ASP A 119 35.37 -9.99 2.05
CA ASP A 119 35.16 -10.59 0.73
C ASP A 119 34.34 -9.73 -0.25
N VAL A 120 34.53 -8.41 -0.20
CA VAL A 120 33.92 -7.48 -1.16
C VAL A 120 34.63 -7.53 -2.52
N ALA A 121 33.89 -7.31 -3.61
CA ALA A 121 34.43 -7.09 -4.95
C ALA A 121 34.07 -5.68 -5.44
N VAL A 122 35.00 -4.73 -5.32
CA VAL A 122 34.84 -3.32 -5.71
C VAL A 122 35.69 -3.01 -6.93
N HIS A 123 35.04 -2.89 -8.09
CA HIS A 123 35.71 -2.78 -9.37
C HIS A 123 35.29 -1.51 -10.10
N HIS A 124 36.28 -0.67 -10.47
CA HIS A 124 36.08 0.49 -11.33
C HIS A 124 35.06 1.51 -10.80
N VAL A 125 35.03 1.75 -9.49
CA VAL A 125 34.17 2.76 -8.87
C VAL A 125 34.86 4.12 -8.94
N GLY A 126 34.33 5.02 -9.77
CA GLY A 126 35.02 6.27 -10.12
C GLY A 126 35.27 7.20 -8.93
N TYR A 127 34.34 7.22 -7.97
CA TYR A 127 34.40 8.02 -6.75
C TYR A 127 33.46 7.40 -5.71
N LEU A 128 33.99 7.02 -4.55
CA LEU A 128 33.28 6.40 -3.42
C LEU A 128 33.69 7.12 -2.13
N SER A 129 32.76 7.88 -1.53
CA SER A 129 33.03 8.66 -0.33
C SER A 129 32.00 8.47 0.77
N TYR A 130 32.46 8.21 2.00
CA TYR A 130 31.62 8.12 3.21
C TYR A 130 30.57 7.01 3.13
N PHE A 131 31.03 5.78 2.84
CA PHE A 131 30.21 4.58 2.80
C PHE A 131 30.68 3.54 3.82
N ILE A 132 29.72 2.77 4.31
CA ILE A 132 29.92 1.50 5.02
C ILE A 132 29.38 0.41 4.12
N VAL A 133 30.27 -0.43 3.60
CA VAL A 133 29.95 -1.56 2.72
C VAL A 133 30.04 -2.84 3.55
N GLY A 134 28.98 -3.64 3.55
CA GLY A 134 28.90 -4.93 4.24
C GLY A 134 29.76 -6.01 3.59
N ASN A 135 29.51 -7.26 3.98
CA ASN A 135 30.26 -8.43 3.53
C ASN A 135 29.75 -8.96 2.18
N GLU A 136 30.63 -9.57 1.40
CA GLU A 136 30.28 -10.27 0.14
C GLU A 136 29.56 -9.36 -0.87
N VAL A 137 29.86 -8.06 -0.85
CA VAL A 137 29.21 -7.06 -1.72
C VAL A 137 29.94 -6.96 -3.05
N LEU A 138 29.18 -6.95 -4.14
CA LEU A 138 29.68 -6.72 -5.49
C LEU A 138 29.31 -5.32 -5.97
N LEU A 139 30.33 -4.46 -6.14
CA LEU A 139 30.22 -3.13 -6.75
C LEU A 139 31.02 -3.10 -8.06
N SER A 140 30.35 -2.88 -9.20
CA SER A 140 31.03 -2.90 -10.51
C SER A 140 30.62 -1.74 -11.43
N GLN A 141 31.63 -0.97 -11.83
CA GLN A 141 31.57 0.14 -12.80
C GLN A 141 30.48 1.18 -12.53
N ILE A 142 30.38 1.64 -11.27
CA ILE A 142 29.53 2.78 -10.91
C ILE A 142 30.36 4.07 -10.95
N LYS A 143 29.86 5.11 -11.62
CA LYS A 143 30.50 6.44 -11.65
C LYS A 143 29.46 7.53 -11.32
N GLU A 144 28.86 7.54 -10.13
CA GLU A 144 29.47 8.15 -8.94
C GLU A 144 28.72 7.79 -7.64
N MET A 145 29.41 7.66 -6.51
CA MET A 145 28.83 7.46 -5.17
C MET A 145 29.26 8.60 -4.24
N GLU A 146 28.36 9.21 -3.48
CA GLU A 146 28.76 10.27 -2.52
C GLU A 146 27.79 10.37 -1.34
N THR A 147 28.28 10.72 -0.15
CA THR A 147 27.41 11.00 1.00
C THR A 147 27.86 12.27 1.68
N GLY A 148 26.90 13.16 1.96
CA GLY A 148 27.13 14.41 2.69
C GLY A 148 26.77 14.29 4.17
N SER A 149 27.34 15.12 5.02
CA SER A 149 27.12 15.07 6.48
C SER A 149 25.69 15.38 6.91
N THR A 150 24.86 15.95 6.02
CA THR A 150 23.42 16.15 6.25
C THR A 150 22.54 15.08 5.61
N ALA A 151 23.07 13.89 5.30
CA ALA A 151 22.29 12.79 4.72
C ALA A 151 21.09 12.37 5.59
N LYS A 152 19.95 12.11 4.93
CA LYS A 152 18.67 11.74 5.57
C LYS A 152 18.10 10.40 5.09
N PHE A 153 18.64 9.86 3.99
CA PHE A 153 18.24 8.58 3.40
C PHE A 153 16.75 8.49 3.05
N GLY A 154 16.15 9.61 2.64
CA GLY A 154 14.72 9.71 2.31
C GLY A 154 13.81 10.07 3.50
N ASN A 155 14.31 10.05 4.73
CA ASN A 155 13.55 10.47 5.90
C ASN A 155 13.31 11.99 5.92
N GLY A 156 12.09 12.39 6.27
CA GLY A 156 11.60 13.76 6.35
C GLY A 156 12.02 14.48 7.62
N ILE A 157 13.30 14.37 7.99
CA ILE A 157 13.90 14.97 9.21
C ILE A 157 14.73 16.21 8.88
N LEU A 158 15.14 16.96 9.90
CA LEU A 158 16.14 18.02 9.80
C LEU A 158 17.42 17.60 10.53
N ARG A 159 18.57 17.96 9.96
CA ARG A 159 19.85 17.87 10.66
C ARG A 159 20.16 19.19 11.36
N ASP A 160 20.95 19.15 12.43
CA ASP A 160 21.30 20.33 13.23
C ASP A 160 21.77 21.48 12.33
N GLY A 161 21.27 22.70 12.51
CA GLY A 161 21.64 23.86 11.69
C GLY A 161 21.12 23.85 10.24
N GLU A 162 20.24 22.93 9.86
CA GLU A 162 19.45 23.06 8.63
C GLU A 162 18.20 23.92 8.84
N GLU A 163 17.89 24.73 7.84
CA GLU A 163 16.65 25.49 7.78
C GLU A 163 15.44 24.58 7.55
N SER A 164 14.25 25.03 7.99
CA SER A 164 13.00 24.26 7.89
C SER A 164 12.62 23.88 6.44
N ASP A 165 12.98 24.71 5.45
CA ASP A 165 12.74 24.46 4.02
C ASP A 165 13.53 23.25 3.46
N LYS A 166 14.51 22.73 4.20
CA LYS A 166 15.27 21.52 3.85
C LYS A 166 14.58 20.24 4.29
N ARG A 167 13.46 20.32 5.02
CA ARG A 167 12.66 19.14 5.36
C ARG A 167 11.99 18.61 4.10
N ILE A 168 12.09 17.30 3.91
CA ILE A 168 11.37 16.63 2.84
C ILE A 168 10.00 16.28 3.38
N GLU A 169 8.99 16.71 2.66
CA GLU A 169 7.61 16.36 2.94
C GLU A 169 7.02 15.59 1.76
N LEU A 170 6.08 14.70 2.06
CA LEU A 170 5.33 13.95 1.07
C LEU A 170 3.94 14.57 0.96
N GLU A 171 3.72 15.34 -0.11
CA GLU A 171 2.46 16.08 -0.35
C GLU A 171 1.39 15.14 -0.92
N LEU A 172 0.46 14.67 -0.10
CA LEU A 172 -0.49 13.62 -0.49
C LEU A 172 -1.92 14.13 -0.63
N CYS A 173 -2.73 13.40 -1.39
CA CYS A 173 -4.17 13.55 -1.62
C CYS A 173 -4.61 14.85 -2.31
N ASN A 174 -3.89 15.96 -2.16
CA ASN A 174 -4.10 17.22 -2.88
C ASN A 174 -2.77 17.83 -3.34
N GLU A 175 -2.85 18.82 -4.22
CA GLU A 175 -1.67 19.46 -4.85
C GLU A 175 -1.25 20.76 -4.16
N ASN A 176 -2.02 21.26 -3.19
CA ASN A 176 -1.68 22.46 -2.42
C ASN A 176 -0.73 22.20 -1.24
N GLY A 177 -0.39 20.94 -0.96
CA GLY A 177 0.54 20.53 0.10
C GLY A 177 -0.04 20.55 1.51
N ALA A 178 -1.30 20.96 1.73
CA ALA A 178 -1.89 21.07 3.07
C ALA A 178 -2.09 19.72 3.78
N ARG A 179 -1.90 18.62 3.06
CA ARG A 179 -1.89 17.25 3.58
C ARG A 179 -0.50 16.61 3.57
N SER A 180 0.57 17.40 3.61
CA SER A 180 1.94 16.89 3.63
C SER A 180 2.29 16.11 4.91
N VAL A 181 2.99 15.00 4.78
CA VAL A 181 3.49 14.19 5.92
C VAL A 181 5.01 14.10 5.87
N TYR A 182 5.66 13.79 7.00
CA TYR A 182 7.09 13.54 7.01
C TYR A 182 7.36 12.05 6.71
N PRO A 183 7.93 11.70 5.56
CA PRO A 183 8.22 10.31 5.23
C PRO A 183 9.26 9.73 6.18
N PHE A 184 9.13 8.47 6.58
CA PHE A 184 10.15 7.82 7.41
C PHE A 184 10.30 6.33 7.14
N ASP A 185 11.50 5.80 7.35
CA ASP A 185 11.82 4.38 7.16
C ASP A 185 10.98 3.52 8.13
N GLY A 186 10.13 2.67 7.57
CA GLY A 186 9.12 1.89 8.30
C GLY A 186 7.69 2.44 8.26
N MET A 187 7.44 3.58 7.59
CA MET A 187 6.10 4.18 7.52
C MET A 187 5.08 3.28 6.79
N GLN A 188 3.96 3.04 7.47
CA GLN A 188 2.84 2.21 7.01
C GLN A 188 1.71 3.06 6.44
N ALA A 189 0.81 2.47 5.64
CA ALA A 189 -0.32 3.19 5.06
C ALA A 189 -1.24 3.81 6.13
N ALA A 190 -1.34 3.15 7.30
CA ALA A 190 -2.03 3.65 8.49
C ALA A 190 -1.49 4.97 8.99
N ASP A 191 -0.17 5.06 9.19
CA ASP A 191 0.52 6.27 9.65
C ASP A 191 0.17 7.45 8.75
N VAL A 192 0.27 7.21 7.44
CA VAL A 192 0.01 8.22 6.41
C VAL A 192 -1.46 8.64 6.38
N TYR A 193 -2.38 7.69 6.44
CA TYR A 193 -3.82 7.98 6.45
C TYR A 193 -4.20 8.82 7.68
N LEU A 194 -3.79 8.39 8.87
CA LEU A 194 -4.12 9.11 10.10
C LEU A 194 -3.51 10.51 10.11
N TRP A 195 -2.28 10.67 9.63
CA TRP A 195 -1.65 11.98 9.54
C TRP A 195 -2.34 12.89 8.51
N THR A 196 -2.66 12.38 7.32
CA THR A 196 -3.32 13.15 6.25
C THR A 196 -4.76 13.52 6.57
N ARG A 197 -5.52 12.70 7.31
CA ARG A 197 -6.95 12.93 7.58
C ARG A 197 -7.24 13.74 8.82
N ASN A 198 -6.34 13.76 9.80
CA ASN A 198 -6.54 14.46 11.08
C ASN A 198 -5.89 15.86 11.13
N ARG A 199 -5.94 16.62 10.03
CA ARG A 199 -5.25 17.93 9.92
C ARG A 199 -5.77 19.01 10.89
N HIS A 200 -7.02 18.88 11.30
CA HIS A 200 -7.65 19.77 12.28
C HIS A 200 -7.10 19.57 13.70
N ASP A 201 -6.54 18.38 14.01
CA ASP A 201 -5.99 18.06 15.33
C ASP A 201 -4.51 18.48 15.42
N HIS A 202 -4.26 19.77 15.68
CA HIS A 202 -2.91 20.31 15.74
C HIS A 202 -2.01 19.65 16.81
N ALA A 203 -2.58 19.10 17.88
CA ALA A 203 -1.80 18.38 18.88
C ALA A 203 -1.26 17.08 18.29
N LEU A 204 -2.11 16.30 17.63
CA LEU A 204 -1.72 15.08 16.95
C LEU A 204 -0.70 15.35 15.83
N GLN A 205 -0.90 16.41 15.03
CA GLN A 205 0.04 16.78 13.96
C GLN A 205 1.45 17.09 14.50
N ARG A 206 1.56 17.82 15.61
CA ARG A 206 2.86 18.06 16.27
C ARG A 206 3.48 16.77 16.77
N ARG A 207 2.68 15.92 17.42
CA ARG A 207 3.14 14.63 17.95
C ARG A 207 3.72 13.74 16.86
N PHE A 208 3.05 13.58 15.72
CA PHE A 208 3.64 12.79 14.62
C PHE A 208 4.98 13.35 14.14
N GLY A 209 5.14 14.68 14.07
CA GLY A 209 6.42 15.31 13.75
C GLY A 209 7.51 15.02 14.80
N GLU A 210 7.18 15.14 16.08
CA GLU A 210 8.10 14.85 17.21
C GLU A 210 8.55 13.38 17.20
N LEU A 211 7.62 12.44 17.02
CA LEU A 211 7.91 11.00 16.94
C LEU A 211 8.86 10.68 15.77
N THR A 212 8.67 11.33 14.62
CA THR A 212 9.56 11.18 13.47
C THR A 212 10.96 11.73 13.75
N ASP A 213 11.08 12.92 14.34
CA ASP A 213 12.38 13.51 14.65
C ASP A 213 13.13 12.69 15.73
N GLN A 214 12.42 12.20 16.74
CA GLN A 214 12.97 11.34 17.81
C GLN A 214 13.54 10.03 17.26
N LYS A 215 12.88 9.40 16.28
CA LYS A 215 13.29 8.09 15.74
C LYS A 215 14.64 8.12 15.00
N PHE A 216 15.00 9.23 14.36
CA PHE A 216 16.21 9.30 13.51
C PHE A 216 17.25 10.32 13.98
N GLY A 217 16.91 11.18 14.94
CA GLY A 217 17.79 12.19 15.52
C GLY A 217 18.18 13.30 14.54
N THR A 218 18.81 14.35 15.08
CA THR A 218 19.21 15.55 14.31
C THR A 218 20.70 15.58 13.97
N GLN A 219 21.49 14.64 14.51
CA GLN A 219 22.94 14.65 14.39
C GLN A 219 23.42 14.54 12.93
N ARG A 220 24.49 15.27 12.60
CA ARG A 220 25.17 15.20 11.31
C ARG A 220 26.21 14.09 11.30
N GLY A 221 26.55 13.58 10.12
CA GLY A 221 27.72 12.71 9.93
C GLY A 221 27.43 11.23 9.70
N TYR A 222 26.18 10.84 9.46
CA TYR A 222 25.85 9.46 9.08
C TYR A 222 26.39 9.11 7.69
N TYR A 223 27.05 7.95 7.60
CA TYR A 223 27.54 7.40 6.34
C TYR A 223 26.43 6.65 5.62
N SER A 224 26.51 6.59 4.29
CA SER A 224 25.63 5.71 3.52
C SER A 224 25.98 4.25 3.82
N GLN A 225 24.98 3.38 3.80
CA GLN A 225 25.15 1.96 4.11
C GLN A 225 24.74 1.09 2.94
N ILE A 226 25.53 0.04 2.68
CA ILE A 226 25.20 -1.05 1.78
C ILE A 226 25.33 -2.34 2.60
N GLY A 227 24.21 -3.05 2.80
CA GLY A 227 24.18 -4.31 3.54
C GLY A 227 24.91 -5.44 2.81
N ASP A 228 24.96 -6.60 3.47
CA ASP A 228 25.67 -7.77 2.97
C ASP A 228 25.08 -8.29 1.64
N ARG A 229 25.90 -9.02 0.88
CA ARG A 229 25.49 -9.76 -0.33
C ARG A 229 24.75 -8.93 -1.38
N CYS A 230 24.94 -7.61 -1.35
CA CYS A 230 24.35 -6.70 -2.33
C CYS A 230 25.10 -6.80 -3.66
N VAL A 231 24.36 -6.66 -4.75
CA VAL A 231 24.93 -6.63 -6.11
C VAL A 231 24.50 -5.34 -6.78
N ILE A 232 25.44 -4.42 -6.95
CA ILE A 232 25.22 -3.11 -7.57
C ILE A 232 26.16 -2.96 -8.77
N LYS A 233 25.60 -2.90 -9.99
CA LYS A 233 26.40 -2.87 -11.21
C LYS A 233 25.91 -1.93 -12.30
N ASN A 234 26.86 -1.35 -13.04
CA ASN A 234 26.64 -0.51 -14.21
C ASN A 234 25.71 0.68 -13.94
N THR A 235 25.91 1.37 -12.81
CA THR A 235 25.04 2.47 -12.34
C THR A 235 25.75 3.83 -12.46
N LEU A 236 25.02 4.96 -12.59
CA LEU A 236 25.64 6.29 -12.78
C LEU A 236 25.54 7.27 -11.60
N THR A 237 24.58 7.22 -10.67
CA THR A 237 24.74 8.02 -9.43
C THR A 237 24.01 7.40 -8.24
N ILE A 238 24.70 7.26 -7.12
CA ILE A 238 24.11 6.85 -5.84
C ILE A 238 24.57 7.83 -4.75
N LYS A 239 23.65 8.60 -4.17
CA LYS A 239 23.95 9.66 -3.21
C LYS A 239 23.07 9.55 -1.97
N ASN A 240 23.64 9.63 -0.77
CA ASN A 240 22.90 9.57 0.50
C ASN A 240 21.91 8.38 0.53
N VAL A 241 22.40 7.15 0.57
CA VAL A 241 21.54 5.96 0.53
C VAL A 241 21.73 5.04 1.74
N LYS A 242 20.67 4.32 2.08
CA LYS A 242 20.70 3.18 2.98
C LYS A 242 20.14 1.98 2.20
N ILE A 243 20.98 1.00 1.89
CA ILE A 243 20.61 -0.18 1.11
C ILE A 243 20.72 -1.40 2.01
N GLY A 244 19.60 -2.11 2.20
CA GLY A 244 19.52 -3.34 2.97
C GLY A 244 20.19 -4.52 2.27
N THR A 245 20.39 -5.60 3.03
CA THR A 245 21.09 -6.81 2.57
C THR A 245 20.42 -7.46 1.35
N ASP A 246 21.20 -8.17 0.55
CA ASP A 246 20.77 -8.97 -0.62
C ASP A 246 20.11 -8.15 -1.74
N ALA A 247 20.19 -6.81 -1.71
CA ALA A 247 19.61 -5.96 -2.73
C ALA A 247 20.29 -6.13 -4.10
N TYR A 248 19.49 -6.09 -5.16
CA TYR A 248 19.97 -6.17 -6.54
C TYR A 248 19.67 -4.88 -7.31
N ILE A 249 20.72 -4.15 -7.69
CA ILE A 249 20.62 -2.87 -8.39
C ILE A 249 21.46 -2.90 -9.67
N LYS A 250 20.83 -2.66 -10.82
CA LYS A 250 21.51 -2.69 -12.12
C LYS A 250 21.08 -1.53 -13.00
N GLY A 251 22.05 -0.84 -13.61
CA GLY A 251 21.76 0.10 -14.69
C GLY A 251 21.00 1.37 -14.27
N VAL A 252 20.98 1.67 -12.97
CA VAL A 252 20.27 2.84 -12.44
C VAL A 252 21.01 4.12 -12.85
N SER A 253 20.28 5.17 -13.22
CA SER A 253 20.92 6.45 -13.56
C SER A 253 21.09 7.35 -12.34
N LYS A 254 20.12 7.41 -11.41
CA LYS A 254 20.32 8.10 -10.13
C LYS A 254 19.42 7.56 -9.01
N LEU A 255 20.03 7.24 -7.85
CA LEU A 255 19.37 7.03 -6.55
C LEU A 255 19.92 8.07 -5.57
N LYS A 256 19.10 9.05 -5.17
CA LYS A 256 19.52 10.19 -4.33
C LYS A 256 18.60 10.33 -3.13
N ASN A 257 19.17 10.25 -1.92
CA ASN A 257 18.44 10.38 -0.67
C ASN A 257 17.33 9.32 -0.58
N VAL A 258 17.72 8.05 -0.63
CA VAL A 258 16.78 6.92 -0.70
C VAL A 258 17.17 5.81 0.28
N THR A 259 16.17 5.27 0.97
CA THR A 259 16.28 3.99 1.66
C THR A 259 15.73 2.88 0.77
N VAL A 260 16.51 1.80 0.61
CA VAL A 260 16.14 0.58 -0.11
C VAL A 260 16.12 -0.57 0.89
N ASN A 261 14.94 -0.90 1.42
CA ASN A 261 14.79 -2.04 2.31
C ASN A 261 14.84 -3.34 1.52
N SER A 262 15.65 -4.27 1.99
CA SER A 262 15.91 -5.56 1.37
C SER A 262 16.37 -6.55 2.44
N SER A 263 15.97 -7.81 2.29
CA SER A 263 16.43 -8.94 3.12
C SER A 263 16.71 -10.16 2.23
N GLN A 264 17.28 -11.21 2.79
CA GLN A 264 17.51 -12.47 2.07
C GLN A 264 16.20 -13.08 1.54
N GLU A 265 15.15 -13.06 2.36
CA GLU A 265 13.82 -13.60 2.03
C GLU A 265 13.04 -12.64 1.13
N SER A 266 13.19 -11.34 1.35
CA SER A 266 12.41 -10.28 0.70
C SER A 266 13.30 -9.30 -0.06
N TYR A 267 14.14 -9.82 -0.97
CA TYR A 267 15.13 -8.99 -1.65
C TYR A 267 14.50 -8.00 -2.65
N THR A 268 14.97 -6.77 -2.62
CA THR A 268 14.47 -5.69 -3.49
C THR A 268 15.32 -5.57 -4.75
N GLN A 269 14.66 -5.32 -5.88
CA GLN A 269 15.30 -5.23 -7.19
C GLN A 269 15.01 -3.91 -7.89
N ILE A 270 16.08 -3.26 -8.35
CA ILE A 270 16.01 -2.01 -9.12
C ILE A 270 16.80 -2.18 -10.43
N GLY A 271 16.10 -2.02 -11.55
CA GLY A 271 16.63 -2.21 -12.88
C GLY A 271 16.98 -0.91 -13.61
N GLU A 272 17.17 -1.07 -14.92
CA GLU A 272 17.84 -0.10 -15.75
C GLU A 272 17.02 1.18 -15.97
N GLY A 273 17.72 2.31 -16.09
CA GLY A 273 17.16 3.61 -16.46
C GLY A 273 16.32 4.28 -15.38
N CYS A 274 16.27 3.75 -14.16
CA CYS A 274 15.45 4.32 -13.10
C CYS A 274 16.08 5.60 -12.51
N GLU A 275 15.22 6.57 -12.17
CA GLU A 275 15.55 7.81 -11.46
C GLU A 275 14.69 7.91 -10.20
N LEU A 276 15.33 7.80 -9.03
CA LEU A 276 14.68 7.64 -7.74
C LEU A 276 15.25 8.67 -6.76
N VAL A 277 14.42 9.59 -6.27
CA VAL A 277 14.87 10.74 -5.48
C VAL A 277 13.95 10.98 -4.27
N ASN A 278 14.54 11.15 -3.09
CA ASN A 278 13.82 11.44 -1.83
C ASN A 278 12.72 10.40 -1.56
N GLY A 279 13.09 9.15 -1.34
CA GLY A 279 12.08 8.11 -1.19
C GLY A 279 12.49 6.95 -0.31
N ILE A 280 11.52 6.13 0.03
CA ILE A 280 11.69 4.92 0.83
C ILE A 280 11.05 3.77 0.07
N ILE A 281 11.81 2.70 -0.10
CA ILE A 281 11.39 1.49 -0.79
C ILE A 281 11.33 0.36 0.24
N GLY A 282 10.18 -0.27 0.37
CA GLY A 282 9.92 -1.41 1.24
C GLY A 282 10.52 -2.71 0.71
N TYR A 283 10.32 -3.79 1.45
CA TYR A 283 10.89 -5.10 1.15
C TYR A 283 10.26 -5.75 -0.09
N GLY A 284 11.01 -6.57 -0.81
CA GLY A 284 10.50 -7.35 -1.95
C GLY A 284 10.03 -6.52 -3.16
N CYS A 285 10.40 -5.24 -3.23
CA CYS A 285 9.94 -4.34 -4.29
C CYS A 285 10.63 -4.61 -5.63
N ARG A 286 9.93 -4.31 -6.73
CA ARG A 286 10.47 -4.45 -8.10
C ARG A 286 10.27 -3.17 -8.90
N ILE A 287 11.37 -2.49 -9.21
CA ILE A 287 11.37 -1.21 -9.92
C ILE A 287 12.19 -1.36 -11.21
N PHE A 288 11.55 -1.30 -12.38
CA PHE A 288 12.23 -1.64 -13.64
C PHE A 288 11.82 -0.76 -14.82
N TYR A 289 12.67 -0.74 -15.84
CA TYR A 289 12.36 -0.22 -17.17
C TYR A 289 12.08 1.29 -17.17
N GLY A 290 13.00 2.10 -16.64
CA GLY A 290 12.94 3.55 -16.80
C GLY A 290 11.99 4.31 -15.88
N VAL A 291 11.67 3.76 -14.71
CA VAL A 291 10.78 4.40 -13.70
C VAL A 291 11.35 5.74 -13.23
N LYS A 292 10.46 6.70 -13.00
CA LYS A 292 10.79 7.98 -12.36
C LYS A 292 9.98 8.14 -11.07
N ALA A 293 10.64 8.22 -9.93
CA ALA A 293 9.96 8.45 -8.66
C ALA A 293 10.64 9.55 -7.84
N VAL A 294 9.85 10.50 -7.36
CA VAL A 294 10.32 11.69 -6.63
C VAL A 294 9.40 11.97 -5.45
N ARG A 295 9.95 12.04 -4.23
CA ARG A 295 9.16 12.17 -2.99
C ARG A 295 8.11 11.08 -2.94
N PHE A 296 8.55 9.87 -2.61
CA PHE A 296 7.70 8.69 -2.73
C PHE A 296 7.96 7.68 -1.62
N ILE A 297 6.92 6.92 -1.29
CA ILE A 297 7.06 5.69 -0.51
C ILE A 297 6.47 4.56 -1.33
N LEU A 298 7.25 3.50 -1.51
CA LEU A 298 6.83 2.25 -2.11
C LEU A 298 6.77 1.19 -1.00
N ALA A 299 5.58 0.77 -0.59
CA ALA A 299 5.41 -0.25 0.45
C ALA A 299 5.75 -1.65 -0.09
N SER A 300 5.81 -2.64 0.81
CA SER A 300 6.42 -3.94 0.52
C SER A 300 5.72 -4.68 -0.63
N TYR A 301 6.51 -5.40 -1.42
CA TYR A 301 6.08 -6.20 -2.58
C TYR A 301 5.39 -5.40 -3.69
N SER A 302 5.52 -4.08 -3.66
CA SER A 302 4.97 -3.21 -4.69
C SER A 302 5.90 -3.12 -5.90
N GLN A 303 5.32 -2.80 -7.05
CA GLN A 303 6.01 -2.84 -8.33
C GLN A 303 5.77 -1.58 -9.14
N LEU A 304 6.87 -0.98 -9.64
CA LEU A 304 6.84 0.11 -10.60
C LEU A 304 7.56 -0.34 -11.87
N LYS A 305 6.91 -0.22 -13.03
CA LYS A 305 7.47 -0.73 -14.29
C LYS A 305 7.23 0.21 -15.47
N TYR A 306 8.05 0.02 -16.50
CA TYR A 306 7.82 0.51 -17.86
C TYR A 306 7.60 2.03 -17.95
N GLY A 307 8.46 2.81 -17.31
CA GLY A 307 8.40 4.27 -17.36
C GLY A 307 7.36 4.91 -16.44
N ALA A 308 6.77 4.14 -15.50
CA ALA A 308 5.85 4.69 -14.51
C ALA A 308 6.45 5.89 -13.76
N ARG A 309 5.64 6.91 -13.53
CA ARG A 309 5.96 8.12 -12.77
C ARG A 309 5.18 8.12 -11.46
N LEU A 310 5.90 8.15 -10.34
CA LEU A 310 5.32 8.21 -9.00
C LEU A 310 5.88 9.43 -8.26
N ILE A 311 5.08 10.49 -8.14
CA ILE A 311 5.54 11.78 -7.61
C ILE A 311 4.66 12.15 -6.41
N ASN A 312 5.27 12.56 -5.29
CA ASN A 312 4.53 12.98 -4.10
C ASN A 312 3.47 11.94 -3.67
N SER A 313 3.82 10.65 -3.70
CA SER A 313 2.82 9.58 -3.58
C SER A 313 3.27 8.42 -2.71
N TYR A 314 2.29 7.78 -2.08
CA TYR A 314 2.44 6.54 -1.32
C TYR A 314 1.75 5.41 -2.09
N LEU A 315 2.49 4.37 -2.44
CA LEU A 315 1.96 3.16 -3.07
C LEU A 315 2.01 1.98 -2.08
N GLY A 316 0.83 1.58 -1.60
CA GLY A 316 0.64 0.54 -0.59
C GLY A 316 0.96 -0.87 -1.07
N ASP A 317 1.10 -1.79 -0.13
CA ASP A 317 1.67 -3.12 -0.34
C ASP A 317 1.00 -3.93 -1.45
N ASN A 318 1.79 -4.81 -2.07
CA ASN A 318 1.33 -5.72 -3.14
C ASN A 318 0.70 -4.99 -4.34
N SER A 319 0.98 -3.70 -4.53
CA SER A 319 0.41 -2.92 -5.63
C SER A 319 1.31 -2.90 -6.84
N THR A 320 0.73 -2.76 -8.03
CA THR A 320 1.47 -2.70 -9.29
C THR A 320 1.04 -1.50 -10.12
N ILE A 321 2.01 -0.66 -10.48
CA ILE A 321 1.84 0.43 -11.44
C ILE A 321 2.82 0.25 -12.61
N SER A 322 2.30 0.31 -13.84
CA SER A 322 3.09 0.14 -15.07
C SER A 322 2.72 1.22 -16.08
N CYS A 323 3.72 1.92 -16.65
CA CYS A 323 3.55 2.93 -17.69
C CYS A 323 2.80 4.23 -17.34
N CYS A 324 2.30 4.38 -16.12
CA CYS A 324 1.33 5.45 -15.77
C CYS A 324 1.95 6.64 -15.06
N GLU A 325 1.18 7.70 -14.91
CA GLU A 325 1.52 8.88 -14.14
C GLU A 325 0.61 9.01 -12.91
N VAL A 326 1.24 9.05 -11.74
CA VAL A 326 0.59 9.11 -10.42
C VAL A 326 1.21 10.23 -9.61
N LEU A 327 0.38 11.19 -9.19
CA LEU A 327 0.81 12.37 -8.43
C LEU A 327 -0.03 12.60 -7.18
N ASN A 328 0.60 13.07 -6.11
CA ASN A 328 -0.08 13.55 -4.91
C ASN A 328 -1.16 12.57 -4.42
N SER A 329 -0.84 11.27 -4.37
CA SER A 329 -1.83 10.21 -4.14
C SER A 329 -1.44 9.29 -3.00
N LEU A 330 -2.41 8.98 -2.15
CA LEU A 330 -2.32 7.95 -1.11
C LEU A 330 -3.10 6.73 -1.58
N ILE A 331 -2.37 5.65 -1.88
CA ILE A 331 -2.93 4.42 -2.43
C ILE A 331 -2.69 3.29 -1.43
N PHE A 332 -3.76 2.68 -0.94
CA PHE A 332 -3.72 1.54 -0.03
C PHE A 332 -3.40 0.22 -0.78
N PRO A 333 -3.15 -0.88 -0.06
CA PRO A 333 -2.70 -2.14 -0.65
C PRO A 333 -3.57 -2.72 -1.77
N ALA A 334 -2.96 -3.57 -2.60
CA ALA A 334 -3.57 -4.31 -3.70
C ALA A 334 -4.19 -3.41 -4.80
N HIS A 335 -3.48 -2.34 -5.18
CA HIS A 335 -3.83 -1.48 -6.32
C HIS A 335 -3.22 -1.99 -7.63
N GLU A 336 -4.01 -1.95 -8.72
CA GLU A 336 -3.57 -2.38 -10.04
C GLU A 336 -3.82 -1.29 -11.10
N GLN A 337 -2.75 -0.87 -11.78
CA GLN A 337 -2.79 0.12 -12.85
C GLN A 337 -1.71 -0.18 -13.90
N HIS A 338 -2.10 -0.54 -15.12
CA HIS A 338 -1.16 -1.12 -16.10
C HIS A 338 -0.95 -0.32 -17.39
N HIS A 339 -1.79 0.67 -17.66
CA HIS A 339 -1.92 1.24 -18.99
C HIS A 339 -1.43 2.68 -19.04
N ASN A 340 -0.52 2.96 -19.98
CA ASN A 340 0.14 4.26 -20.15
C ASN A 340 -0.78 5.47 -20.26
N ASN A 341 -2.02 5.27 -20.70
CA ASN A 341 -3.03 6.30 -20.89
C ASN A 341 -3.93 6.52 -19.67
N SER A 342 -3.55 6.01 -18.49
CA SER A 342 -4.28 6.25 -17.23
C SER A 342 -3.51 7.21 -16.31
N PHE A 343 -4.25 8.09 -15.65
CA PHE A 343 -3.76 9.11 -14.74
C PHE A 343 -4.48 9.01 -13.40
N LEU A 344 -3.73 9.18 -12.31
CA LEU A 344 -4.27 9.25 -10.96
C LEU A 344 -3.56 10.37 -10.19
N CYS A 345 -4.25 11.47 -9.96
CA CYS A 345 -3.72 12.66 -9.32
C CYS A 345 -4.67 13.09 -8.20
N ALA A 346 -4.12 13.66 -7.12
CA ALA A 346 -4.89 14.23 -6.01
C ALA A 346 -5.98 13.27 -5.45
N ALA A 347 -5.56 12.05 -5.10
CA ALA A 347 -6.49 10.99 -4.72
C ALA A 347 -6.08 10.23 -3.45
N LEU A 348 -7.10 9.87 -2.67
CA LEU A 348 -7.06 8.79 -1.68
C LEU A 348 -7.82 7.59 -2.25
N VAL A 349 -7.11 6.50 -2.52
CA VAL A 349 -7.69 5.25 -3.00
C VAL A 349 -7.48 4.16 -1.97
N MET A 350 -8.57 3.70 -1.34
CA MET A 350 -8.53 2.81 -0.18
C MET A 350 -8.31 1.32 -0.50
N GLY A 351 -7.64 1.04 -1.62
CA GLY A 351 -7.04 -0.27 -1.92
C GLY A 351 -7.96 -1.21 -2.69
N GLN A 352 -7.46 -2.40 -3.01
CA GLN A 352 -8.16 -3.42 -3.82
C GLN A 352 -8.72 -2.88 -5.15
N SER A 353 -8.14 -1.81 -5.66
CA SER A 353 -8.68 -0.98 -6.74
C SER A 353 -8.06 -1.33 -8.08
N ASN A 354 -8.78 -1.07 -9.16
CA ASN A 354 -8.30 -1.28 -10.52
C ASN A 354 -8.54 -0.05 -11.40
N MET A 355 -7.46 0.52 -11.94
CA MET A 355 -7.53 1.64 -12.88
C MET A 355 -7.47 1.12 -14.31
N ALA A 356 -8.59 1.21 -15.03
CA ALA A 356 -8.66 0.75 -16.42
C ALA A 356 -7.92 1.69 -17.38
N ALA A 357 -7.64 1.20 -18.59
CA ALA A 357 -7.02 1.99 -19.65
C ALA A 357 -7.85 3.25 -19.98
N GLY A 358 -7.18 4.39 -20.12
CA GLY A 358 -7.82 5.67 -20.43
C GLY A 358 -8.53 6.33 -19.25
N ALA A 359 -8.51 5.74 -18.05
CA ALA A 359 -9.08 6.39 -16.87
C ALA A 359 -8.27 7.65 -16.52
N THR A 360 -8.91 8.80 -16.60
CA THR A 360 -8.35 10.13 -16.32
C THR A 360 -8.91 10.66 -15.01
N VAL A 361 -8.28 10.26 -13.90
CA VAL A 361 -8.58 10.77 -12.55
C VAL A 361 -7.47 11.76 -12.19
N GLY A 362 -7.23 12.73 -13.07
CA GLY A 362 -5.88 13.26 -13.27
C GLY A 362 -5.66 14.76 -13.06
N SER A 363 -6.68 15.59 -12.82
CA SER A 363 -6.41 17.01 -12.57
C SER A 363 -7.49 17.68 -11.73
N ASN A 364 -7.05 18.33 -10.65
CA ASN A 364 -7.87 19.22 -9.84
C ASN A 364 -7.67 20.71 -10.22
N HIS A 365 -6.86 20.99 -11.25
CA HIS A 365 -6.57 22.35 -11.76
C HIS A 365 -7.74 22.88 -12.60
N ASN A 366 -8.80 23.31 -11.92
CA ASN A 366 -10.06 23.74 -12.55
C ASN A 366 -10.20 25.28 -12.64
N SER A 367 -9.08 25.99 -12.86
CA SER A 367 -8.93 27.47 -12.77
C SER A 367 -9.08 28.07 -11.36
N ARG A 368 -9.25 27.24 -10.34
CA ARG A 368 -9.23 27.61 -8.91
C ARG A 368 -7.99 27.03 -8.22
N ALA A 369 -7.93 27.11 -6.90
CA ALA A 369 -6.88 26.48 -6.11
C ALA A 369 -6.84 24.96 -6.38
N ALA A 370 -5.64 24.38 -6.40
CA ALA A 370 -5.41 22.95 -6.62
C ALA A 370 -5.62 22.13 -5.32
N ASP A 371 -6.75 22.34 -4.68
CA ASP A 371 -7.12 21.78 -3.37
C ASP A 371 -8.15 20.66 -3.44
N GLY A 372 -8.61 20.31 -4.65
CA GLY A 372 -9.60 19.27 -4.86
C GLY A 372 -9.04 17.85 -4.73
N GLU A 373 -9.88 16.90 -4.28
CA GLU A 373 -9.52 15.52 -3.95
C GLU A 373 -10.56 14.51 -4.48
N ILE A 374 -10.08 13.33 -4.87
CA ILE A 374 -10.91 12.13 -5.01
C ILE A 374 -10.72 11.24 -3.79
N ILE A 375 -11.80 10.79 -3.19
CA ILE A 375 -11.77 9.80 -2.10
C ILE A 375 -12.57 8.58 -2.53
N ALA A 376 -11.89 7.45 -2.71
CA ALA A 376 -12.51 6.23 -3.18
C ALA A 376 -12.29 5.08 -2.21
N GLY A 377 -13.38 4.42 -1.81
CA GLY A 377 -13.39 3.21 -0.99
C GLY A 377 -12.70 2.03 -1.68
N ARG A 378 -12.50 0.95 -0.94
CA ARG A 378 -11.82 -0.25 -1.47
C ARG A 378 -12.60 -0.88 -2.61
N GLY A 379 -11.92 -1.46 -3.59
CA GLY A 379 -12.58 -2.03 -4.76
C GLY A 379 -13.03 -1.01 -5.82
N PHE A 380 -12.58 0.25 -5.70
CA PHE A 380 -12.86 1.28 -6.70
C PHE A 380 -12.35 0.89 -8.09
N TRP A 381 -13.23 1.02 -9.09
CA TRP A 381 -12.92 0.64 -10.46
C TRP A 381 -13.50 1.67 -11.45
N PRO A 382 -12.73 2.69 -11.86
CA PRO A 382 -13.05 3.47 -13.04
C PRO A 382 -12.81 2.64 -14.29
N GLY A 383 -13.88 2.41 -15.06
CA GLY A 383 -13.85 1.67 -16.32
C GLY A 383 -13.04 2.38 -17.41
N LEU A 384 -13.01 1.76 -18.58
CA LEU A 384 -12.23 2.27 -19.71
C LEU A 384 -12.63 3.70 -20.06
N CYS A 385 -11.66 4.60 -20.25
CA CYS A 385 -11.90 5.97 -20.69
C CYS A 385 -12.91 6.74 -19.80
N VAL A 386 -12.85 6.53 -18.48
CA VAL A 386 -13.58 7.34 -17.51
C VAL A 386 -12.84 8.65 -17.25
N SER A 387 -13.56 9.77 -17.21
CA SER A 387 -13.02 11.05 -16.72
C SER A 387 -13.83 11.53 -15.52
N LEU A 388 -13.16 11.93 -14.44
CA LEU A 388 -13.79 12.34 -13.18
C LEU A 388 -13.41 13.76 -12.78
N LYS A 389 -14.39 14.50 -12.27
CA LYS A 389 -14.20 15.82 -11.69
C LYS A 389 -13.88 15.75 -10.19
N HIS A 390 -12.90 16.55 -9.77
CA HIS A 390 -12.64 16.81 -8.35
C HIS A 390 -13.54 17.96 -7.86
N ASN A 391 -14.13 17.93 -6.67
CA ASN A 391 -14.09 16.89 -5.64
C ASN A 391 -15.08 15.76 -5.93
N SER A 392 -14.71 14.51 -5.69
CA SER A 392 -15.70 13.41 -5.67
C SER A 392 -15.38 12.35 -4.63
N ARG A 393 -16.42 11.67 -4.13
CA ARG A 393 -16.33 10.55 -3.20
C ARG A 393 -17.09 9.34 -3.71
N PHE A 394 -16.51 8.16 -3.49
CA PHE A 394 -17.09 6.87 -3.88
C PHE A 394 -17.00 5.86 -2.73
N ALA A 395 -18.11 5.20 -2.41
CA ALA A 395 -18.19 4.08 -1.48
C ALA A 395 -17.46 2.84 -2.03
N SER A 396 -17.31 1.82 -1.18
CA SER A 396 -16.61 0.59 -1.56
C SER A 396 -17.25 -0.10 -2.75
N TYR A 397 -16.41 -0.66 -3.62
CA TYR A 397 -16.80 -1.39 -4.83
C TYR A 397 -17.65 -0.58 -5.82
N CYS A 398 -17.40 0.73 -5.96
CA CYS A 398 -17.96 1.52 -7.05
C CYS A 398 -17.27 1.19 -8.39
N LEU A 399 -18.05 0.76 -9.38
CA LEU A 399 -17.65 0.58 -10.77
C LEU A 399 -18.22 1.72 -11.62
N ILE A 400 -17.36 2.51 -12.26
CA ILE A 400 -17.78 3.61 -13.10
C ILE A 400 -17.70 3.19 -14.57
N VAL A 401 -18.82 3.28 -15.28
CA VAL A 401 -18.90 2.98 -16.72
C VAL A 401 -18.17 4.04 -17.52
N LYS A 402 -17.57 3.64 -18.64
CA LYS A 402 -16.96 4.53 -19.63
C LYS A 402 -17.79 5.80 -19.85
N GLY A 403 -17.14 6.96 -19.76
CA GLY A 403 -17.75 8.25 -20.04
C GLY A 403 -17.11 9.40 -19.28
N ASP A 404 -17.52 10.60 -19.66
CA ASP A 404 -17.09 11.85 -19.02
C ASP A 404 -18.09 12.24 -17.93
N PHE A 405 -17.63 12.30 -16.67
CA PHE A 405 -18.43 12.73 -15.53
C PHE A 405 -18.07 14.17 -15.20
N LEU A 406 -18.85 15.08 -15.78
CA LEU A 406 -18.59 16.53 -15.79
C LEU A 406 -18.85 17.23 -14.44
N HIS A 407 -19.43 16.51 -13.48
CA HIS A 407 -19.88 17.03 -12.19
C HIS A 407 -19.21 16.29 -11.04
N GLU A 408 -19.09 16.97 -9.90
CA GLU A 408 -18.70 16.37 -8.63
C GLU A 408 -19.71 15.28 -8.23
N LEU A 409 -19.21 14.12 -7.79
CA LEU A 409 -20.01 12.96 -7.41
C LEU A 409 -19.83 12.64 -5.92
N ASP A 410 -20.92 12.34 -5.20
CA ASP A 410 -20.90 11.80 -3.83
C ASP A 410 -21.69 10.49 -3.77
N ILE A 411 -21.08 9.42 -4.27
CA ILE A 411 -21.71 8.10 -4.39
C ILE A 411 -21.47 7.30 -3.12
N LYS A 412 -22.46 7.27 -2.24
CA LYS A 412 -22.40 6.58 -0.93
C LYS A 412 -22.93 5.14 -0.94
N LEU A 413 -23.61 4.72 -2.01
CA LEU A 413 -24.15 3.37 -2.14
C LEU A 413 -23.01 2.38 -2.51
N PRO A 414 -22.76 1.32 -1.73
CA PRO A 414 -21.67 0.38 -2.02
C PRO A 414 -22.03 -0.61 -3.12
N PHE A 415 -21.03 -1.26 -3.72
CA PHE A 415 -21.22 -2.25 -4.80
C PHE A 415 -21.99 -1.71 -6.01
N THR A 416 -21.84 -0.41 -6.29
CA THR A 416 -22.68 0.32 -7.25
C THR A 416 -22.03 0.43 -8.62
N LEU A 417 -22.84 0.27 -9.67
CA LEU A 417 -22.49 0.74 -11.01
C LEU A 417 -22.93 2.20 -11.18
N VAL A 418 -22.03 3.06 -11.64
CA VAL A 418 -22.31 4.46 -11.95
C VAL A 418 -22.19 4.67 -13.47
N SER A 419 -23.22 5.21 -14.10
CA SER A 419 -23.24 5.44 -15.55
C SER A 419 -24.01 6.68 -15.95
N ASN A 420 -23.61 7.30 -17.06
CA ASN A 420 -24.41 8.35 -17.70
C ASN A 420 -25.50 7.73 -18.59
N ASP A 421 -26.73 8.20 -18.45
CA ASP A 421 -27.77 8.05 -19.47
C ASP A 421 -27.88 9.38 -20.23
N VAL A 422 -27.19 9.42 -21.38
CA VAL A 422 -27.05 10.62 -22.21
C VAL A 422 -28.38 11.01 -22.86
N GLN A 423 -29.26 10.04 -23.13
CA GLN A 423 -30.52 10.31 -23.82
C GLN A 423 -31.50 11.09 -22.94
N HIS A 424 -31.55 10.74 -21.65
CA HIS A 424 -32.47 11.36 -20.69
C HIS A 424 -31.81 12.42 -19.81
N ASP A 425 -30.55 12.77 -20.11
CA ASP A 425 -29.73 13.69 -19.31
C ASP A 425 -29.76 13.36 -17.80
N GLN A 426 -29.37 12.14 -17.44
CA GLN A 426 -29.43 11.69 -16.05
C GLN A 426 -28.22 10.83 -15.66
N LEU A 427 -27.86 10.89 -14.38
CA LEU A 427 -26.94 9.93 -13.78
C LEU A 427 -27.73 8.69 -13.35
N VAL A 428 -27.23 7.49 -13.66
CA VAL A 428 -27.87 6.24 -13.28
C VAL A 428 -26.99 5.47 -12.32
N LEU A 429 -27.59 5.05 -11.20
CA LEU A 429 -26.96 4.21 -10.18
C LEU A 429 -27.64 2.84 -10.14
N ILE A 430 -26.84 1.77 -10.16
CA ILE A 430 -27.31 0.40 -9.93
C ILE A 430 -26.59 -0.15 -8.69
N PRO A 431 -27.13 0.09 -7.48
CA PRO A 431 -26.60 -0.49 -6.24
C PRO A 431 -26.69 -2.02 -6.27
N GLY A 432 -25.75 -2.70 -5.61
CA GLY A 432 -25.67 -4.17 -5.64
C GLY A 432 -25.35 -4.77 -7.02
N TYR A 433 -24.89 -3.96 -7.98
CA TYR A 433 -24.55 -4.38 -9.33
C TYR A 433 -23.59 -5.57 -9.33
N TRP A 434 -22.55 -5.53 -8.50
CA TRP A 434 -21.58 -6.62 -8.43
C TRP A 434 -22.24 -7.94 -8.07
N PHE A 435 -23.15 -7.94 -7.09
CA PHE A 435 -23.86 -9.14 -6.67
C PHE A 435 -24.75 -9.69 -7.80
N MET A 436 -25.48 -8.81 -8.47
CA MET A 436 -26.44 -9.19 -9.51
C MET A 436 -25.77 -9.63 -10.83
N TYR A 437 -24.69 -8.96 -11.23
CA TYR A 437 -24.20 -9.03 -12.61
C TYR A 437 -22.75 -9.45 -12.75
N ASN A 438 -21.94 -9.39 -11.69
CA ASN A 438 -20.50 -9.66 -11.76
C ASN A 438 -19.93 -10.35 -10.50
N MET A 439 -20.68 -11.29 -9.92
CA MET A 439 -20.26 -12.02 -8.71
C MET A 439 -18.94 -12.78 -8.92
N TYR A 440 -18.72 -13.28 -10.14
CA TYR A 440 -17.48 -13.97 -10.51
C TYR A 440 -16.24 -13.10 -10.24
N ALA A 441 -16.23 -11.86 -10.72
CA ALA A 441 -15.07 -10.99 -10.55
C ALA A 441 -14.90 -10.54 -9.11
N LEU A 442 -16.01 -10.25 -8.40
CA LEU A 442 -15.97 -9.82 -7.01
C LEU A 442 -15.27 -10.86 -6.11
N VAL A 443 -15.75 -12.11 -6.13
CA VAL A 443 -15.18 -13.20 -5.30
C VAL A 443 -13.78 -13.61 -5.77
N ARG A 444 -13.56 -13.69 -7.09
CA ARG A 444 -12.24 -14.06 -7.64
C ARG A 444 -11.18 -13.03 -7.26
N ASN A 445 -11.51 -11.74 -7.28
CA ASN A 445 -10.54 -10.69 -6.98
C ASN A 445 -10.09 -10.75 -5.51
N ALA A 446 -10.99 -10.97 -4.56
CA ALA A 446 -10.64 -11.19 -3.15
C ALA A 446 -9.61 -12.33 -2.97
N ASN A 447 -9.88 -13.50 -3.55
CA ASN A 447 -8.96 -14.65 -3.52
C ASN A 447 -7.62 -14.34 -4.20
N LYS A 448 -7.67 -13.60 -5.31
CA LYS A 448 -6.49 -13.18 -6.07
C LYS A 448 -5.63 -12.20 -5.26
N TYR A 449 -6.21 -11.28 -4.51
CA TYR A 449 -5.46 -10.37 -3.64
C TYR A 449 -4.79 -11.14 -2.50
N ALA A 450 -5.52 -12.03 -1.83
CA ALA A 450 -4.97 -12.88 -0.78
C ALA A 450 -3.80 -13.76 -1.29
N ALA A 451 -3.94 -14.35 -2.47
CA ALA A 451 -2.89 -15.17 -3.10
C ALA A 451 -1.69 -14.36 -3.61
N ARG A 452 -1.84 -13.04 -3.79
CA ARG A 452 -0.77 -12.12 -4.22
C ARG A 452 -0.06 -11.45 -3.06
N ASP A 453 -0.59 -11.57 -1.84
CA ASP A 453 0.03 -11.05 -0.64
C ASP A 453 1.23 -11.92 -0.23
N ASN A 454 2.37 -11.62 -0.87
CA ASN A 454 3.62 -12.35 -0.73
C ASN A 454 4.50 -11.80 0.40
N ARG A 455 3.98 -10.85 1.19
CA ARG A 455 4.70 -10.30 2.34
C ARG A 455 5.14 -11.41 3.27
N HIS A 456 6.46 -11.52 3.46
CA HIS A 456 7.01 -12.38 4.51
C HIS A 456 6.69 -11.84 5.90
N PHE A 457 6.80 -10.52 6.09
CA PHE A 457 6.44 -9.84 7.33
C PHE A 457 5.09 -9.13 7.17
N LYS A 458 4.05 -9.68 7.81
CA LYS A 458 2.66 -9.19 7.73
C LYS A 458 2.28 -8.37 8.97
N ASN A 459 2.87 -7.19 9.09
CA ASN A 459 2.68 -6.28 10.24
C ASN A 459 1.20 -5.93 10.44
N GLN A 460 0.52 -5.63 9.34
CA GLN A 460 -0.91 -5.39 9.35
C GLN A 460 -1.64 -6.52 8.65
N TYR A 461 -2.68 -7.02 9.31
CA TYR A 461 -3.70 -7.84 8.68
C TYR A 461 -4.49 -6.97 7.69
N PHE A 462 -4.53 -7.39 6.43
CA PHE A 462 -5.33 -6.73 5.41
C PHE A 462 -6.61 -7.53 5.15
N GLU A 463 -7.74 -6.83 5.22
CA GLU A 463 -9.03 -7.40 4.93
C GLU A 463 -9.31 -7.37 3.42
N TYR A 464 -9.38 -8.55 2.80
CA TYR A 464 -9.68 -8.71 1.36
C TYR A 464 -11.10 -9.17 1.08
N ASP A 465 -11.86 -9.59 2.09
CA ASP A 465 -13.23 -10.06 1.92
C ASP A 465 -14.17 -8.90 1.56
N MET A 466 -15.09 -9.14 0.63
CA MET A 466 -16.14 -8.18 0.28
C MET A 466 -17.14 -7.96 1.42
N LEU A 467 -17.30 -8.92 2.33
CA LEU A 467 -18.12 -8.81 3.54
C LEU A 467 -17.20 -8.58 4.73
N ALA A 468 -17.00 -7.30 5.03
CA ALA A 468 -16.25 -6.87 6.20
C ALA A 468 -16.92 -5.68 6.90
N PRO A 469 -16.50 -5.33 8.13
CA PRO A 469 -17.19 -4.33 8.94
C PRO A 469 -17.49 -3.00 8.24
N ASP A 470 -16.55 -2.49 7.43
CA ASP A 470 -16.71 -1.26 6.65
C ASP A 470 -17.85 -1.35 5.61
N THR A 471 -17.79 -2.35 4.74
CA THR A 471 -18.78 -2.60 3.68
C THR A 471 -20.14 -3.00 4.22
N VAL A 472 -20.19 -3.72 5.34
CA VAL A 472 -21.45 -4.11 6.01
C VAL A 472 -22.11 -2.87 6.61
N ASN A 473 -21.34 -1.98 7.22
CA ASN A 473 -21.84 -0.69 7.67
C ASN A 473 -22.33 0.19 6.49
N GLU A 474 -21.60 0.21 5.36
CA GLU A 474 -22.04 0.88 4.13
C GLU A 474 -23.34 0.25 3.58
N MET A 475 -23.55 -1.07 3.70
CA MET A 475 -24.80 -1.72 3.28
C MET A 475 -25.99 -1.31 4.16
N PHE A 476 -25.81 -1.20 5.48
CA PHE A 476 -26.86 -0.67 6.37
C PHE A 476 -27.22 0.77 6.01
N ALA A 477 -26.22 1.64 5.84
CA ALA A 477 -26.45 3.02 5.40
C ALA A 477 -27.11 3.06 4.01
N GLY A 478 -26.69 2.17 3.10
CA GLY A 478 -27.27 2.03 1.78
C GLY A 478 -28.74 1.62 1.82
N MET A 479 -29.13 0.69 2.69
CA MET A 479 -30.53 0.33 2.90
C MET A 479 -31.39 1.54 3.30
N ASP A 480 -30.86 2.43 4.14
CA ASP A 480 -31.56 3.64 4.57
C ASP A 480 -31.65 4.69 3.47
N MET A 481 -30.58 4.86 2.70
CA MET A 481 -30.59 5.73 1.52
C MET A 481 -31.60 5.26 0.48
N LEU A 482 -31.68 3.94 0.21
CA LEU A 482 -32.66 3.39 -0.72
C LEU A 482 -34.09 3.57 -0.20
N ALA A 483 -34.34 3.31 1.09
CA ALA A 483 -35.63 3.53 1.70
C ALA A 483 -36.07 5.00 1.64
N LEU A 484 -35.17 5.93 1.98
CA LEU A 484 -35.44 7.36 1.90
C LEU A 484 -35.76 7.79 0.46
N ALA A 485 -34.96 7.35 -0.52
CA ALA A 485 -35.18 7.67 -1.93
C ALA A 485 -36.54 7.18 -2.43
N VAL A 486 -36.99 5.99 -1.99
CA VAL A 486 -38.32 5.47 -2.30
C VAL A 486 -39.42 6.30 -1.64
N ALA A 487 -39.28 6.59 -0.34
CA ALA A 487 -40.28 7.38 0.38
C ALA A 487 -40.45 8.78 -0.24
N ASP A 488 -39.34 9.44 -0.56
CA ASP A 488 -39.35 10.77 -1.17
C ASP A 488 -39.94 10.76 -2.59
N SER A 489 -39.55 9.79 -3.41
CA SER A 489 -40.04 9.68 -4.80
C SER A 489 -41.52 9.32 -4.88
N LEU A 490 -42.04 8.60 -3.89
CA LEU A 490 -43.45 8.20 -3.80
C LEU A 490 -44.29 9.10 -2.87
N HIS A 491 -43.70 10.17 -2.33
CA HIS A 491 -44.30 11.07 -1.34
C HIS A 491 -44.87 10.36 -0.10
N ALA A 492 -44.32 9.21 0.26
CA ALA A 492 -44.70 8.47 1.45
C ALA A 492 -44.16 9.20 2.70
N ALA A 493 -45.05 9.47 3.66
CA ALA A 493 -44.71 10.28 4.84
C ALA A 493 -44.11 11.65 4.47
N ALA A 494 -44.59 12.27 3.39
CA ALA A 494 -44.15 13.61 2.99
C ALA A 494 -44.34 14.65 4.11
N GLY A 495 -43.33 15.51 4.31
CA GLY A 495 -43.32 16.52 5.38
C GLY A 495 -42.99 15.99 6.78
N GLN A 496 -42.72 14.69 6.92
CA GLN A 496 -42.23 14.09 8.17
C GLN A 496 -40.69 14.15 8.27
N GLU A 497 -40.17 13.94 9.49
CA GLU A 497 -38.73 13.85 9.74
C GLU A 497 -38.09 12.72 8.92
N GLU A 498 -36.79 12.86 8.60
CA GLU A 498 -36.05 11.89 7.77
C GLU A 498 -36.20 10.44 8.26
N HIS A 499 -36.10 10.23 9.58
CA HIS A 499 -36.24 8.90 10.19
C HIS A 499 -37.62 8.27 9.91
N GLN A 500 -38.70 9.04 9.96
CA GLN A 500 -40.06 8.55 9.70
C GLN A 500 -40.23 8.18 8.21
N ARG A 501 -39.62 8.94 7.31
CA ARG A 501 -39.59 8.64 5.87
C ARG A 501 -38.80 7.39 5.56
N ILE A 502 -37.64 7.18 6.21
CA ILE A 502 -36.87 5.92 6.12
C ILE A 502 -37.74 4.74 6.55
N VAL A 503 -38.44 4.82 7.68
CA VAL A 503 -39.33 3.75 8.16
C VAL A 503 -40.44 3.46 7.14
N ALA A 504 -41.09 4.49 6.59
CA ALA A 504 -42.10 4.32 5.55
C ALA A 504 -41.53 3.64 4.30
N GLY A 505 -40.38 4.09 3.81
CA GLY A 505 -39.70 3.50 2.66
C GLY A 505 -39.30 2.04 2.87
N ARG A 506 -38.76 1.71 4.05
CA ARG A 506 -38.44 0.33 4.44
C ARG A 506 -39.68 -0.55 4.43
N ALA A 507 -40.83 -0.06 4.89
CA ALA A 507 -42.09 -0.81 4.85
C ALA A 507 -42.57 -1.09 3.42
N LEU A 508 -42.42 -0.12 2.50
CA LEU A 508 -42.74 -0.30 1.08
C LEU A 508 -41.84 -1.37 0.43
N LEU A 509 -40.54 -1.31 0.70
CA LEU A 509 -39.55 -2.26 0.19
C LEU A 509 -39.72 -3.66 0.80
N ALA A 510 -40.01 -3.76 2.09
CA ALA A 510 -40.24 -5.03 2.78
C ALA A 510 -41.45 -5.80 2.21
N ASN A 511 -42.46 -5.09 1.72
CA ASN A 511 -43.65 -5.67 1.10
C ASN A 511 -43.48 -6.02 -0.38
N ASN A 512 -42.26 -5.95 -0.93
CA ASN A 512 -41.94 -6.21 -2.34
C ASN A 512 -42.81 -5.38 -3.30
N MET A 513 -43.04 -4.10 -2.99
CA MET A 513 -43.76 -3.20 -3.90
C MET A 513 -43.14 -3.23 -5.30
N ASP A 514 -43.96 -3.37 -6.34
CA ASP A 514 -43.46 -3.31 -7.72
C ASP A 514 -43.11 -1.87 -8.07
N LEU A 515 -41.82 -1.61 -8.27
CA LEU A 515 -41.27 -0.29 -8.60
C LEU A 515 -40.94 -0.13 -10.09
N LYS A 516 -41.31 -1.09 -10.96
CA LYS A 516 -40.91 -1.07 -12.38
C LYS A 516 -41.32 0.20 -13.14
N ASP A 517 -42.48 0.75 -12.82
CA ASP A 517 -43.01 1.96 -13.49
C ASP A 517 -42.72 3.25 -12.69
N GLN A 518 -41.95 3.16 -11.61
CA GLN A 518 -41.63 4.29 -10.74
C GLN A 518 -40.20 4.76 -10.98
N THR A 519 -40.01 6.08 -11.12
CA THR A 519 -38.66 6.68 -11.19
C THR A 519 -38.22 7.05 -9.79
N ILE A 520 -37.22 6.33 -9.25
CA ILE A 520 -36.68 6.59 -7.92
C ILE A 520 -35.46 7.50 -8.05
N VAL A 521 -35.53 8.68 -7.44
CA VAL A 521 -34.49 9.71 -7.55
C VAL A 521 -33.69 9.81 -6.24
N LEU A 522 -32.37 9.87 -6.35
CA LEU A 522 -31.47 10.13 -5.24
C LEU A 522 -30.99 11.58 -5.27
N GLN A 523 -31.21 12.30 -4.16
CA GLN A 523 -30.72 13.67 -4.01
C GLN A 523 -29.25 13.69 -3.54
N GLY A 524 -28.49 14.67 -4.02
CA GLY A 524 -27.12 14.95 -3.56
C GLY A 524 -26.04 13.97 -4.03
N ALA A 525 -26.36 13.02 -4.92
CA ALA A 525 -25.37 12.10 -5.49
C ALA A 525 -24.48 12.76 -6.55
N GLU A 526 -24.96 13.82 -7.20
CA GLU A 526 -24.23 14.61 -8.19
C GLU A 526 -24.49 16.10 -7.99
N ASN A 527 -23.46 16.91 -8.16
CA ASN A 527 -23.56 18.37 -8.15
C ASN A 527 -24.02 18.92 -9.51
N SER A 528 -25.26 18.62 -9.87
CA SER A 528 -25.89 19.13 -11.08
C SER A 528 -27.40 19.34 -10.87
N ARG A 529 -28.08 19.90 -11.88
CA ARG A 529 -29.56 20.00 -11.88
C ARG A 529 -30.24 18.76 -12.43
N ARG A 530 -29.46 17.85 -13.02
CA ARG A 530 -29.98 16.68 -13.70
C ARG A 530 -30.30 15.60 -12.66
N PRO A 531 -31.36 14.81 -12.86
CA PRO A 531 -31.75 13.82 -11.86
C PRO A 531 -30.69 12.71 -11.76
N THR A 532 -30.51 12.17 -10.56
CA THR A 532 -29.83 10.90 -10.35
C THR A 532 -30.86 9.82 -10.09
N VAL A 533 -31.00 8.86 -11.01
CA VAL A 533 -31.98 7.78 -10.93
C VAL A 533 -31.32 6.51 -10.40
N ILE A 534 -31.99 5.86 -9.44
CA ILE A 534 -31.59 4.55 -8.95
C ILE A 534 -32.43 3.48 -9.67
N GLN A 535 -31.76 2.51 -10.29
CA GLN A 535 -32.39 1.32 -10.82
C GLN A 535 -32.22 0.14 -9.86
N LYS A 536 -33.11 -0.86 -9.94
CA LYS A 536 -33.02 -2.09 -9.14
C LYS A 536 -33.06 -1.86 -7.63
N VAL A 537 -33.80 -0.83 -7.19
CA VAL A 537 -33.89 -0.39 -5.79
C VAL A 537 -34.35 -1.52 -4.86
N GLY A 538 -35.44 -2.20 -5.22
CA GLY A 538 -35.97 -3.33 -4.46
C GLY A 538 -34.95 -4.46 -4.38
N GLU A 539 -34.43 -4.91 -5.53
CA GLU A 539 -33.44 -5.99 -5.58
C GLU A 539 -32.18 -5.65 -4.77
N ALA A 540 -31.66 -4.43 -4.86
CA ALA A 540 -30.50 -3.99 -4.10
C ALA A 540 -30.74 -3.97 -2.59
N TYR A 541 -31.89 -3.44 -2.14
CA TYR A 541 -32.27 -3.43 -0.73
C TYR A 541 -32.35 -4.85 -0.16
N HIS A 542 -32.99 -5.78 -0.88
CA HIS A 542 -33.07 -7.18 -0.47
C HIS A 542 -31.71 -7.89 -0.50
N LEU A 543 -30.85 -7.58 -1.46
CA LEU A 543 -29.50 -8.15 -1.53
C LEU A 543 -28.64 -7.66 -0.36
N TYR A 544 -28.60 -6.36 -0.06
CA TYR A 544 -27.88 -5.85 1.13
C TYR A 544 -28.35 -6.55 2.40
N ARG A 545 -29.66 -6.59 2.63
CA ARG A 545 -30.26 -7.30 3.78
C ARG A 545 -29.86 -8.78 3.83
N SER A 546 -29.88 -9.46 2.68
CA SER A 546 -29.52 -10.87 2.59
C SER A 546 -28.03 -11.12 2.85
N PHE A 547 -27.15 -10.26 2.34
CA PHE A 547 -25.71 -10.36 2.54
C PHE A 547 -25.30 -10.02 3.97
N ILE A 548 -25.96 -9.06 4.62
CA ILE A 548 -25.78 -8.77 6.05
C ILE A 548 -26.15 -10.00 6.89
N LYS A 549 -27.29 -10.64 6.61
CA LYS A 549 -27.68 -11.90 7.28
C LYS A 549 -26.68 -13.00 7.02
N TYR A 550 -26.27 -13.18 5.77
CA TYR A 550 -25.29 -14.19 5.40
C TYR A 550 -23.95 -14.00 6.15
N TYR A 551 -23.43 -12.78 6.19
CA TYR A 551 -22.24 -12.40 6.95
C TYR A 551 -22.36 -12.79 8.43
N GLY A 552 -23.47 -12.42 9.07
CA GLY A 552 -23.74 -12.76 10.46
C GLY A 552 -23.85 -14.26 10.72
N VAL A 553 -24.55 -15.00 9.84
CA VAL A 553 -24.72 -16.45 9.99
C VAL A 553 -23.41 -17.20 9.77
N LEU A 554 -22.54 -16.78 8.86
CA LEU A 554 -21.21 -17.39 8.70
C LEU A 554 -20.42 -17.35 10.01
N HIS A 555 -20.39 -16.19 10.66
CA HIS A 555 -19.68 -16.01 11.93
C HIS A 555 -20.38 -16.69 13.11
N LEU A 556 -21.73 -16.83 13.07
CA LEU A 556 -22.47 -17.67 14.01
C LEU A 556 -22.10 -19.14 13.84
N MET A 557 -22.03 -19.65 12.61
CA MET A 557 -21.61 -21.02 12.33
C MET A 557 -20.20 -21.29 12.87
N ASP A 558 -19.24 -20.40 12.61
CA ASP A 558 -17.87 -20.53 13.12
C ASP A 558 -17.85 -20.59 14.66
N ALA A 559 -18.63 -19.73 15.34
CA ALA A 559 -18.72 -19.73 16.80
C ALA A 559 -19.33 -21.02 17.37
N LEU A 560 -20.38 -21.55 16.74
CA LEU A 560 -21.02 -22.80 17.15
C LEU A 560 -20.10 -24.01 16.90
N GLU A 561 -19.35 -24.03 15.79
CA GLU A 561 -18.37 -25.08 15.48
C GLU A 561 -17.16 -25.07 16.43
N GLU A 562 -16.81 -23.90 16.98
CA GLU A 562 -15.84 -23.75 18.07
C GLU A 562 -16.38 -24.17 19.45
N GLY A 563 -17.66 -24.58 19.53
CA GLY A 563 -18.28 -25.14 20.73
C GLY A 563 -18.97 -24.11 21.63
N LEU A 564 -19.11 -22.85 21.21
CA LEU A 564 -19.89 -21.85 21.95
C LEU A 564 -21.39 -22.16 21.84
N SER A 565 -22.13 -22.10 22.95
CA SER A 565 -23.58 -22.22 22.89
C SER A 565 -24.23 -20.91 22.41
N LEU A 566 -25.44 -20.99 21.83
CA LEU A 566 -26.19 -19.78 21.46
C LEU A 566 -26.40 -18.85 22.66
N GLN A 567 -26.62 -19.41 23.84
CA GLN A 567 -26.81 -18.64 25.07
C GLN A 567 -25.56 -17.86 25.44
N ASP A 568 -24.37 -18.46 25.34
CA ASP A 568 -23.10 -17.80 25.62
C ASP A 568 -22.83 -16.67 24.61
N ILE A 569 -23.11 -16.93 23.33
CA ILE A 569 -22.99 -15.93 22.27
C ILE A 569 -23.91 -14.75 22.57
N MET A 570 -25.21 -14.99 22.82
CA MET A 570 -26.17 -13.93 23.12
C MET A 570 -25.82 -13.16 24.40
N ALA A 571 -25.33 -13.84 25.43
CA ALA A 571 -24.88 -13.21 26.66
C ALA A 571 -23.69 -12.27 26.43
N SER A 572 -22.73 -12.67 25.58
CA SER A 572 -21.55 -11.85 25.24
C SER A 572 -21.87 -10.56 24.46
N LEU A 573 -23.02 -10.53 23.79
CA LEU A 573 -23.49 -9.41 22.97
C LEU A 573 -24.53 -8.54 23.68
N SER A 574 -25.01 -8.96 24.86
CA SER A 574 -26.09 -8.29 25.58
C SER A 574 -25.73 -6.83 25.90
N GLY A 575 -26.62 -5.91 25.54
CA GLY A 575 -26.44 -4.47 25.76
C GLY A 575 -25.43 -3.79 24.81
N ARG A 576 -24.88 -4.52 23.83
CA ARG A 576 -23.95 -3.99 22.83
C ARG A 576 -24.69 -3.70 21.52
N SER A 577 -24.09 -2.87 20.67
CA SER A 577 -24.63 -2.48 19.37
C SER A 577 -23.52 -2.46 18.32
N ARG A 578 -23.89 -2.64 17.05
CA ARG A 578 -22.94 -2.63 15.94
C ARG A 578 -22.13 -1.33 15.96
N THR A 579 -20.81 -1.47 15.87
CA THR A 579 -19.86 -0.36 15.95
C THR A 579 -19.47 0.16 14.55
N ASN A 580 -18.91 1.36 14.52
CA ASN A 580 -18.31 1.95 13.32
C ASN A 580 -16.86 1.50 13.16
N TRP A 581 -16.41 1.42 11.91
CA TRP A 581 -15.11 0.89 11.53
C TRP A 581 -14.48 1.76 10.46
N GLU A 582 -13.16 1.91 10.52
CA GLU A 582 -12.38 2.68 9.57
C GLU A 582 -11.32 1.81 8.90
N ASN A 583 -11.18 1.99 7.59
CA ASN A 583 -10.08 1.42 6.82
C ASN A 583 -8.87 2.36 6.91
N ILE A 584 -7.87 1.97 7.69
CA ILE A 584 -6.66 2.76 7.94
C ILE A 584 -5.46 2.23 7.15
N GLY A 585 -5.59 1.93 5.87
CA GLY A 585 -4.48 1.42 5.05
C GLY A 585 -4.59 -0.06 4.68
N GLY A 586 -5.80 -0.60 4.61
CA GLY A 586 -6.11 -2.01 4.34
C GLY A 586 -6.50 -2.80 5.59
N GLN A 587 -6.11 -2.32 6.77
CA GLN A 587 -6.57 -2.84 8.06
C GLN A 587 -7.84 -2.11 8.49
N LEU A 588 -8.84 -2.85 8.95
CA LEU A 588 -10.07 -2.28 9.53
C LEU A 588 -9.92 -2.23 11.05
N ILE A 589 -10.22 -1.08 11.66
CA ILE A 589 -10.22 -0.88 13.12
C ILE A 589 -11.52 -0.20 13.55
N GLU A 590 -12.07 -0.63 14.69
CA GLU A 590 -13.22 0.02 15.30
C GLU A 590 -12.92 1.49 15.64
N SER A 591 -13.80 2.41 15.25
CA SER A 591 -13.60 3.86 15.41
C SER A 591 -13.35 4.28 16.86
N ASN A 592 -14.01 3.66 17.85
CA ASN A 592 -13.79 4.01 19.26
C ASN A 592 -12.38 3.65 19.73
N ALA A 593 -11.90 2.45 19.37
CA ALA A 593 -10.55 2.03 19.68
C ALA A 593 -9.51 2.92 18.99
N LEU A 594 -9.79 3.35 17.75
CA LEU A 594 -8.94 4.28 17.03
C LEU A 594 -8.90 5.67 17.68
N HIS A 595 -10.04 6.21 18.12
CA HIS A 595 -10.09 7.48 18.84
C HIS A 595 -9.28 7.44 20.15
N THR A 596 -9.45 6.39 20.96
CA THR A 596 -8.65 6.20 22.18
C THR A 596 -7.16 6.13 21.87
N PHE A 597 -6.77 5.38 20.84
CA PHE A 597 -5.39 5.31 20.38
C PHE A 597 -4.82 6.69 20.00
N LEU A 598 -5.56 7.50 19.23
CA LEU A 598 -5.13 8.85 18.86
C LEU A 598 -5.00 9.77 20.08
N ASP A 599 -5.87 9.63 21.09
CA ASP A 599 -5.76 10.35 22.35
C ASP A 599 -4.55 9.91 23.19
N ASP A 600 -4.19 8.63 23.14
CA ASP A 600 -3.00 8.09 23.80
C ASP A 600 -1.69 8.57 23.15
N VAL A 601 -1.66 8.73 21.82
CA VAL A 601 -0.55 9.39 21.10
C VAL A 601 -0.42 10.86 21.50
N LYS A 602 -1.55 11.58 21.60
CA LYS A 602 -1.58 12.99 22.01
C LYS A 602 -1.14 13.20 23.45
N SER A 603 -1.55 12.30 24.35
CA SER A 603 -1.22 12.35 25.77
C SER A 603 0.12 11.69 26.13
N THR A 604 0.93 11.34 25.11
CA THR A 604 2.25 10.72 25.24
C THR A 604 2.25 9.41 26.04
N LYS A 605 1.10 8.71 26.10
CA LYS A 605 1.07 7.31 26.57
C LYS A 605 1.66 6.36 25.52
N ILE A 606 1.54 6.76 24.26
CA ILE A 606 2.25 6.18 23.12
C ILE A 606 3.26 7.24 22.65
N ASP A 607 4.54 6.91 22.76
CA ASP A 607 5.66 7.86 22.62
C ASP A 607 6.72 7.39 21.60
N SER A 608 6.41 6.38 20.79
CA SER A 608 7.26 6.00 19.65
C SER A 608 6.44 5.46 18.47
N TRP A 609 7.01 5.54 17.26
CA TRP A 609 6.44 4.85 16.09
C TRP A 609 6.39 3.33 16.27
N ASP A 610 7.29 2.75 17.05
CA ASP A 610 7.32 1.30 17.27
C ASP A 610 6.15 0.88 18.17
N GLU A 611 5.77 1.68 19.17
CA GLU A 611 4.55 1.48 19.97
C GLU A 611 3.27 1.69 19.15
N ILE A 612 3.26 2.66 18.23
CA ILE A 612 2.16 2.84 17.25
C ILE A 612 2.00 1.58 16.39
N HIS A 613 3.11 1.03 15.89
CA HIS A 613 3.08 -0.17 15.06
C HIS A 613 2.69 -1.42 15.87
N GLU A 614 3.07 -1.52 17.14
CA GLU A 614 2.59 -2.61 18.00
C GLU A 614 1.08 -2.54 18.26
N PHE A 615 0.49 -1.34 18.38
CA PHE A 615 -0.97 -1.21 18.41
C PHE A 615 -1.63 -1.79 17.14
N TYR A 616 -1.07 -1.55 15.95
CA TYR A 616 -1.58 -2.15 14.71
C TYR A 616 -1.43 -3.67 14.69
N HIS A 617 -0.32 -4.19 15.22
CA HIS A 617 -0.10 -5.63 15.37
C HIS A 617 -1.15 -6.25 16.30
N ASP A 618 -1.40 -5.64 17.46
CA ASP A 618 -2.38 -6.13 18.43
C ASP A 618 -3.79 -6.11 17.85
N LYS A 619 -4.17 -5.05 17.14
CA LYS A 619 -5.45 -5.00 16.42
C LYS A 619 -5.52 -5.99 15.25
N SER A 620 -4.40 -6.34 14.64
CA SER A 620 -4.35 -7.41 13.64
C SER A 620 -4.57 -8.79 14.28
N LYS A 621 -4.02 -9.03 15.47
CA LYS A 621 -4.20 -10.28 16.23
C LYS A 621 -5.65 -10.45 16.69
N SER A 622 -6.32 -9.39 17.16
CA SER A 622 -7.72 -9.45 17.64
C SER A 622 -8.77 -9.40 16.54
N TYR A 623 -8.39 -9.01 15.31
CA TYR A 623 -9.32 -8.69 14.23
C TYR A 623 -10.38 -9.78 13.96
N ALA A 624 -10.02 -11.06 13.98
CA ALA A 624 -10.97 -12.14 13.70
C ALA A 624 -12.11 -12.20 14.75
N LEU A 625 -11.80 -11.94 16.02
CA LEU A 625 -12.78 -11.88 17.11
C LEU A 625 -13.62 -10.62 17.02
N ASP A 626 -12.98 -9.47 16.78
CA ASP A 626 -13.68 -8.19 16.65
C ASP A 626 -14.64 -8.18 15.43
N LYS A 627 -14.20 -8.77 14.31
CA LYS A 627 -15.03 -8.99 13.10
C LYS A 627 -16.20 -9.91 13.38
N ARG A 628 -16.01 -10.99 14.14
CA ARG A 628 -17.09 -11.91 14.53
C ARG A 628 -18.13 -11.19 15.38
N GLU A 629 -17.70 -10.41 16.36
CA GLU A 629 -18.61 -9.64 17.20
C GLU A 629 -19.45 -8.67 16.36
N HIS A 630 -18.80 -7.90 15.47
CA HIS A 630 -19.48 -7.01 14.54
C HIS A 630 -20.50 -7.76 13.66
N ALA A 631 -20.14 -8.94 13.16
CA ALA A 631 -21.03 -9.76 12.34
C ALA A 631 -22.28 -10.23 13.07
N LEU A 632 -22.13 -10.67 14.32
CA LEU A 632 -23.23 -11.15 15.13
C LEU A 632 -24.15 -10.01 15.58
N LEU A 633 -23.59 -8.84 15.91
CA LEU A 633 -24.38 -7.63 16.17
C LEU A 633 -25.12 -7.16 14.92
N SER A 634 -24.49 -7.25 13.75
CA SER A 634 -25.13 -6.99 12.45
C SER A 634 -26.29 -7.95 12.19
N LEU A 635 -26.15 -9.24 12.54
CA LEU A 635 -27.23 -10.23 12.43
C LEU A 635 -28.42 -9.87 13.33
N ILE A 636 -28.16 -9.53 14.60
CA ILE A 636 -29.20 -9.15 15.55
C ILE A 636 -29.94 -7.90 15.06
N GLU A 637 -29.21 -6.88 14.62
CA GLU A 637 -29.78 -5.63 14.13
C GLU A 637 -30.67 -5.86 12.90
N VAL A 638 -30.20 -6.61 11.90
CA VAL A 638 -30.99 -6.86 10.68
C VAL A 638 -32.21 -7.76 10.96
N LEU A 639 -32.13 -8.70 11.90
CA LEU A 639 -33.28 -9.50 12.31
C LEU A 639 -34.33 -8.66 13.06
N ASN A 640 -33.89 -7.75 13.93
CA ASN A 640 -34.80 -6.85 14.64
C ASN A 640 -35.56 -5.93 13.67
N LEU A 641 -34.91 -5.47 12.58
CA LEU A 641 -35.59 -4.73 11.51
C LEU A 641 -36.70 -5.54 10.82
N GLU A 642 -36.63 -6.88 10.88
CA GLU A 642 -37.65 -7.79 10.37
C GLU A 642 -38.68 -8.21 11.43
N GLY A 643 -38.59 -7.67 12.66
CA GLY A 643 -39.40 -8.12 13.79
C GLY A 643 -39.08 -9.55 14.23
N MET A 644 -37.87 -10.04 13.92
CA MET A 644 -37.39 -11.36 14.30
C MET A 644 -36.35 -11.27 15.42
N VAL A 645 -36.25 -12.32 16.22
CA VAL A 645 -35.24 -12.47 17.28
C VAL A 645 -34.42 -13.71 16.98
N LEU A 646 -33.10 -13.63 17.22
CA LEU A 646 -32.22 -14.79 17.16
C LEU A 646 -32.56 -15.74 18.32
N SER A 647 -33.06 -16.93 17.99
CA SER A 647 -33.43 -17.96 18.95
C SER A 647 -33.14 -19.36 18.39
N THR A 648 -33.09 -20.36 19.28
CA THR A 648 -32.86 -21.77 18.93
C THR A 648 -33.80 -22.26 17.82
N ASP A 649 -35.10 -21.94 17.93
CA ASP A 649 -36.13 -22.33 16.96
C ASP A 649 -35.95 -21.68 15.58
N LYS A 650 -35.13 -20.63 15.48
CA LYS A 650 -34.84 -19.90 14.23
C LYS A 650 -33.47 -20.23 13.65
N ILE A 651 -32.56 -20.85 14.41
CA ILE A 651 -31.21 -21.21 13.92
C ILE A 651 -31.31 -22.06 12.66
N VAL A 652 -32.11 -23.13 12.67
CA VAL A 652 -32.24 -24.03 11.52
C VAL A 652 -32.69 -23.25 10.26
N SER A 653 -33.63 -22.32 10.41
CA SER A 653 -34.09 -21.48 9.30
C SER A 653 -32.99 -20.52 8.80
N LEU A 654 -32.18 -19.96 9.69
CA LEU A 654 -31.05 -19.08 9.32
C LEU A 654 -29.94 -19.86 8.60
N LEU A 655 -29.65 -21.08 9.05
CA LEU A 655 -28.70 -21.98 8.40
C LEU A 655 -29.19 -22.37 6.99
N ASP A 656 -30.48 -22.68 6.84
CA ASP A 656 -31.09 -22.97 5.53
C ASP A 656 -31.07 -21.75 4.60
N GLN A 657 -31.32 -20.54 5.13
CA GLN A 657 -31.18 -19.30 4.38
C GLN A 657 -29.73 -19.07 3.92
N ALA A 658 -28.74 -19.28 4.81
CA ALA A 658 -27.33 -19.13 4.47
C ALA A 658 -26.88 -20.16 3.43
N LEU A 659 -27.36 -21.40 3.51
CA LEU A 659 -27.12 -22.42 2.50
C LEU A 659 -27.73 -22.03 1.15
N GLY A 660 -28.99 -21.60 1.15
CA GLY A 660 -29.65 -21.09 -0.07
C GLY A 660 -28.87 -19.93 -0.68
N HIS A 661 -28.35 -19.02 0.14
CA HIS A 661 -27.53 -17.90 -0.31
C HIS A 661 -26.18 -18.36 -0.88
N ARG A 662 -25.49 -19.31 -0.25
CA ARG A 662 -24.23 -19.88 -0.77
C ARG A 662 -24.43 -20.59 -2.11
N ILE A 663 -25.53 -21.33 -2.27
CA ILE A 663 -25.92 -21.94 -3.55
C ILE A 663 -26.14 -20.85 -4.60
N TRP A 664 -26.90 -19.81 -4.26
CA TRP A 664 -27.16 -18.68 -5.16
C TRP A 664 -25.87 -17.96 -5.59
N ILE A 665 -24.91 -17.73 -4.68
CA ILE A 665 -23.60 -17.17 -5.02
C ILE A 665 -22.90 -18.06 -6.06
N GLY A 666 -22.85 -19.38 -5.84
CA GLY A 666 -22.26 -20.34 -6.79
C GLY A 666 -22.90 -20.26 -8.17
N GLU A 667 -24.24 -20.17 -8.23
CA GLU A 667 -24.96 -19.97 -9.49
C GLU A 667 -24.62 -18.64 -10.16
N GLN A 668 -24.53 -17.53 -9.41
CA GLN A 668 -24.20 -16.22 -9.98
C GLN A 668 -22.76 -16.16 -10.49
N ILE A 669 -21.82 -16.83 -9.82
CA ILE A 669 -20.44 -16.99 -10.30
C ILE A 669 -20.44 -17.72 -11.65
N TYR A 670 -21.14 -18.85 -11.75
CA TYR A 670 -21.25 -19.60 -13.00
C TYR A 670 -21.95 -18.78 -14.09
N LYS A 671 -23.14 -18.21 -13.80
CA LYS A 671 -23.93 -17.39 -14.73
C LYS A 671 -23.13 -16.20 -15.25
N SER A 672 -22.37 -15.52 -14.40
CA SER A 672 -21.53 -14.38 -14.79
C SER A 672 -20.45 -14.78 -15.79
N ARG A 673 -19.73 -15.90 -15.53
CA ARG A 673 -18.69 -16.38 -16.44
C ARG A 673 -19.24 -17.00 -17.72
N ALA A 674 -20.37 -17.70 -17.64
CA ALA A 674 -21.03 -18.33 -18.79
C ALA A 674 -21.49 -17.32 -19.86
N LYS A 675 -21.75 -16.06 -19.48
CA LYS A 675 -22.03 -14.97 -20.44
C LYS A 675 -20.92 -14.82 -21.48
N ASP A 676 -19.66 -15.04 -21.10
CA ASP A 676 -18.52 -14.90 -22.00
C ASP A 676 -18.54 -15.93 -23.15
N TYR A 677 -19.02 -17.14 -22.86
CA TYR A 677 -19.10 -18.26 -23.81
C TYR A 677 -20.37 -18.20 -24.66
N LYS A 678 -21.41 -17.47 -24.22
CA LYS A 678 -22.67 -17.30 -24.96
C LYS A 678 -22.70 -16.00 -25.79
N ASN A 679 -21.82 -15.06 -25.50
CA ASN A 679 -21.80 -13.76 -26.17
C ASN A 679 -21.26 -13.90 -27.60
N GLN A 680 -22.13 -13.68 -28.59
CA GLN A 680 -21.77 -13.74 -30.01
C GLN A 680 -20.61 -12.80 -30.36
N PHE A 681 -20.54 -11.60 -29.79
CA PHE A 681 -19.45 -10.64 -30.02
C PHE A 681 -18.12 -11.07 -29.39
N LYS A 682 -18.14 -11.90 -28.33
CA LYS A 682 -16.91 -12.53 -27.82
C LYS A 682 -16.50 -13.73 -28.65
N ASN A 683 -17.46 -14.50 -29.15
CA ASN A 683 -17.17 -15.69 -29.94
C ASN A 683 -16.75 -15.38 -31.39
N MET A 684 -17.09 -14.19 -31.92
CA MET A 684 -16.82 -13.83 -33.33
C MET A 684 -15.33 -13.82 -33.73
N VAL A 685 -14.40 -13.79 -32.76
CA VAL A 685 -12.95 -13.77 -33.01
C VAL A 685 -12.33 -15.16 -33.11
N TYR A 686 -13.10 -16.22 -32.89
CA TYR A 686 -12.67 -17.60 -33.03
C TYR A 686 -13.36 -18.24 -34.24
N ALA A 687 -12.64 -19.06 -34.98
CA ALA A 687 -13.15 -19.80 -36.13
C ALA A 687 -14.25 -20.80 -35.73
N ASN A 688 -14.15 -21.38 -34.53
CA ASN A 688 -15.14 -22.31 -33.95
C ASN A 688 -14.96 -22.42 -32.42
N ASP A 689 -15.83 -23.21 -31.78
CA ASP A 689 -15.78 -23.46 -30.34
C ASP A 689 -14.49 -24.17 -29.88
N GLU A 690 -13.89 -25.01 -30.73
CA GLU A 690 -12.64 -25.72 -30.43
C GLU A 690 -11.47 -24.74 -30.30
N GLU A 691 -11.32 -23.79 -31.23
CA GLU A 691 -10.32 -22.72 -31.11
C GLU A 691 -10.53 -21.87 -29.85
N ARG A 692 -11.78 -21.48 -29.58
CA ARG A 692 -12.09 -20.72 -28.35
C ARG A 692 -11.66 -21.48 -27.11
N ASP A 693 -11.99 -22.76 -27.04
CA ASP A 693 -11.72 -23.59 -25.86
C ASP A 693 -10.22 -23.85 -25.68
N ILE A 694 -9.45 -23.93 -26.77
CA ILE A 694 -7.98 -23.96 -26.72
C ILE A 694 -7.40 -22.62 -26.22
N VAL A 695 -7.92 -21.48 -26.70
CA VAL A 695 -7.37 -20.15 -26.39
C VAL A 695 -7.76 -19.66 -25.00
N VAL A 696 -9.03 -19.85 -24.60
CA VAL A 696 -9.60 -19.29 -23.36
C VAL A 696 -9.78 -20.34 -22.27
N GLY A 697 -9.76 -21.62 -22.63
CA GLY A 697 -10.11 -22.74 -21.76
C GLY A 697 -11.62 -23.02 -21.76
N LYS A 698 -11.99 -24.28 -21.56
CA LYS A 698 -13.40 -24.68 -21.42
C LYS A 698 -14.01 -24.13 -20.13
N LEU A 699 -15.30 -23.82 -20.18
CA LEU A 699 -16.03 -23.32 -19.00
C LEU A 699 -16.07 -24.35 -17.86
N GLU A 700 -16.28 -25.63 -18.19
CA GLU A 700 -16.32 -26.76 -17.24
C GLU A 700 -14.97 -27.04 -16.57
N GLU A 701 -13.87 -26.65 -17.21
CA GLU A 701 -12.51 -26.80 -16.68
C GLU A 701 -12.05 -25.56 -15.89
N ASN A 702 -12.91 -24.55 -15.72
CA ASN A 702 -12.55 -23.32 -15.01
C ASN A 702 -12.22 -23.62 -13.54
N SER A 703 -10.93 -23.52 -13.20
CA SER A 703 -10.41 -23.88 -11.86
C SER A 703 -11.11 -23.16 -10.72
N PHE A 704 -11.44 -21.88 -10.89
CA PHE A 704 -12.13 -21.08 -9.87
C PHE A 704 -13.57 -21.54 -9.65
N ILE A 705 -14.33 -21.83 -10.71
CA ILE A 705 -15.70 -22.37 -10.58
C ILE A 705 -15.67 -23.72 -9.87
N ASN A 706 -14.74 -24.59 -10.26
CA ASN A 706 -14.59 -25.91 -9.65
C ASN A 706 -14.17 -25.82 -8.18
N GLN A 707 -13.34 -24.83 -7.82
CA GLN A 707 -13.03 -24.52 -6.42
C GLN A 707 -14.29 -24.09 -5.65
N GLN A 708 -15.09 -23.18 -6.19
CA GLN A 708 -16.32 -22.71 -5.53
C GLN A 708 -17.36 -23.81 -5.34
N GLN A 709 -17.46 -24.76 -6.28
CA GLN A 709 -18.31 -25.94 -6.12
C GLN A 709 -17.83 -26.83 -4.97
N LYS A 710 -16.53 -27.08 -4.84
CA LYS A 710 -15.97 -27.85 -3.71
C LYS A 710 -16.23 -27.17 -2.37
N GLU A 711 -16.03 -25.86 -2.30
CA GLU A 711 -16.33 -25.07 -1.09
C GLU A 711 -17.82 -25.11 -0.74
N LEU A 712 -18.72 -25.15 -1.73
CA LEU A 712 -20.17 -25.32 -1.50
C LEU A 712 -20.49 -26.70 -0.91
N GLU A 713 -19.86 -27.78 -1.37
CA GLU A 713 -20.07 -29.12 -0.78
C GLU A 713 -19.60 -29.19 0.67
N ILE A 714 -18.46 -28.57 0.99
CA ILE A 714 -17.99 -28.42 2.37
C ILE A 714 -19.02 -27.63 3.19
N PHE A 715 -19.53 -26.53 2.65
CA PHE A 715 -20.53 -25.70 3.31
C PHE A 715 -21.85 -26.45 3.61
N LYS A 716 -22.31 -27.30 2.67
CA LYS A 716 -23.48 -28.17 2.89
C LYS A 716 -23.29 -29.12 4.08
N ILE A 717 -22.11 -29.72 4.20
CA ILE A 717 -21.77 -30.63 5.30
C ILE A 717 -21.76 -29.86 6.63
N ARG A 718 -21.13 -28.67 6.67
CA ARG A 718 -21.12 -27.79 7.85
C ARG A 718 -22.54 -27.47 8.33
N VAL A 719 -23.40 -27.03 7.42
CA VAL A 719 -24.80 -26.72 7.71
C VAL A 719 -25.56 -27.95 8.21
N ALA A 720 -25.40 -29.11 7.58
CA ALA A 720 -26.08 -30.34 8.00
C ALA A 720 -25.65 -30.79 9.42
N ASN A 721 -24.36 -30.69 9.73
CA ASN A 721 -23.82 -31.03 11.05
C ASN A 721 -24.38 -30.09 12.13
N LEU A 722 -24.36 -28.77 11.89
CA LEU A 722 -24.91 -27.79 12.83
C LEU A 722 -26.42 -27.96 13.00
N LYS A 723 -27.15 -28.25 11.93
CA LYS A 723 -28.59 -28.57 12.02
C LYS A 723 -28.87 -29.82 12.85
N GLY A 724 -27.95 -30.78 12.95
CA GLY A 724 -28.11 -31.96 13.80
C GLY A 724 -27.93 -31.68 15.30
N GLN A 725 -27.45 -30.49 15.68
CA GLN A 725 -27.27 -30.06 17.07
C GLN A 725 -28.51 -29.37 17.67
N PHE A 726 -29.48 -29.02 16.82
CA PHE A 726 -30.72 -28.32 17.16
C PHE A 726 -31.93 -29.11 16.66
#